data_AF-A0A239V7E5-F1
#
_entry.id   AF-A0A239V7E5-F1
#
_cell.length_a   1.000
_cell.length_b   1.000
_cell.length_c   1.000
_cell.angle_alpha   90.00
_cell.angle_beta   90.00
_cell.angle_gamma   90.00
#
_symmetry.space_group_name_H-M   'P 1'
#
loop_
_entity.id
_entity.type
_entity.pdbx_description
1 polymer ?
#
loop_
_entity_poly.entity_id
_entity_poly.type
_entity_poly.pdbx_seq_one_letter_code
_entity_poly.pdbx_strand_id
1 'polypeptide(L)'
;MYDSKKASPPEPPTYLPGSTTLNGTKIADTNGTMPYTNTREIHANNTTRAGIIPAFSTATIRFTVTVNNTSPQTTNITNQATLTSTTYTNGLLSDDPSAPGSTDPTSVRIARPAITIDKTANTPAITGSGPITYTYTVANIGAEPLAGITLTDNATRGATPITPYACTSPTLTNGDANKDTILDIYETWTYTCTDTLTWSTTDTDSGTTITNTATVTGTGETSGSTVTSTSALTTALKPQPAYINITKQPGTVVGPDSDTGEMVASYSVLVSNTGQANGSYSTLTDTPNPPAGMKVTAVEWVRLDGETVTGSGIAPSDGNGGYLLNTTPRPLPGGATERYRVRIRLLWTNSTIPLLTCDQGSGIRNTAALPTGEENAPTNDNTTCLDAPHPPQPAIALVKTGTPPAAATAGSTIPYTFTVTNNSPNIFLTDLTITDPLISDITCDNNRLSAGTTTTCRGNYTITTTDLNAGKITNTATASALPAGFDPTNRITTTATNTLPVNSTAALTLNKTATAQDPSALTTNAAVGDRITYTFTITNSGNKTLHQPTIDDPILGITNKPCGTGDLAIGDTTSCTATYALTKADIDRGRLTNIATATALGTAGGTDDPAPITDSATATLTGIAGKTGLWLEKSQLGTVIDADNSGDHSAGDTLWYTFRVRNLTTATITGITVTDTKAGSTVTCDETTLEVGASTACRLSNPYRITTADLTAGKVINVATATADGGLTSNQPSVTTLLTYNPTLTLTKIAGALTEATITPDTPAGPSKGDTITYSFTVTNPTALPMTNLTITDPLLPSITCTNPTGATTTTIQARETLTCTAAAPYTITRPDIDARHITNTATATPAQGTLTPPTASTTTPPHPPTTPEHHQNPHRPTQRQHQPRRHHHLHHHPDQRRRRNPTQPHHHRPHAWPRPRLVPRGHHHPGPRSQHHLHHPHSHRHPTRTRPTRRHQHRHRTRPVRKRRHPCPPRSHHHRHLHHHHTHRKTHRHQTLRPTRRHRQLHHPPPQETCSTTDSSSPTPETPPCASSPLTTPPSK
;
A
#
# COMPACT_ATOMS: atom_id res chain seq x y z
N MET A 1 79.25 -22.98 -58.59
CA MET A 1 79.96 -23.39 -59.83
C MET A 1 79.98 -22.16 -60.72
N TYR A 2 81.14 -21.74 -61.21
CA TYR A 2 81.22 -20.66 -62.21
C TYR A 2 81.58 -21.26 -63.57
N ASP A 3 80.89 -20.82 -64.62
CA ASP A 3 81.06 -21.32 -65.98
C ASP A 3 82.42 -20.88 -66.53
N SER A 4 83.38 -21.79 -66.58
CA SER A 4 84.72 -21.55 -67.11
C SER A 4 84.70 -21.52 -68.64
N LYS A 5 84.00 -20.52 -69.22
CA LYS A 5 84.17 -20.13 -70.61
C LYS A 5 85.65 -19.84 -70.84
N LYS A 6 86.30 -20.72 -71.59
CA LYS A 6 87.66 -20.50 -72.07
C LYS A 6 87.66 -19.20 -72.85
N ALA A 7 88.19 -18.13 -72.26
CA ALA A 7 88.78 -17.07 -73.04
C ALA A 7 89.81 -17.72 -73.98
N SER A 8 89.85 -17.28 -75.24
CA SER A 8 90.95 -17.63 -76.13
C SER A 8 92.28 -17.30 -75.44
N PRO A 9 93.35 -18.09 -75.64
CA PRO A 9 94.67 -17.72 -75.13
C PRO A 9 94.96 -16.28 -75.58
N PRO A 10 95.35 -15.38 -74.66
CA PRO A 10 95.43 -13.97 -74.97
C PRO A 10 96.47 -13.76 -76.06
N GLU A 11 96.09 -13.04 -77.12
CA GLU A 11 97.02 -12.68 -78.18
C GLU A 11 98.15 -11.82 -77.58
N PRO A 12 99.41 -12.00 -78.03
CA PRO A 12 100.50 -11.14 -77.60
C PRO A 12 100.21 -9.69 -77.99
N PRO A 13 100.70 -8.69 -77.24
CA PRO A 13 100.44 -7.28 -77.52
C PRO A 13 100.87 -6.93 -78.95
N THR A 14 99.92 -6.43 -79.73
CA THR A 14 100.14 -6.13 -81.15
C THR A 14 100.75 -4.75 -81.30
N TYR A 15 101.78 -4.62 -82.14
CA TYR A 15 102.35 -3.32 -82.48
C TYR A 15 101.37 -2.53 -83.36
N LEU A 16 101.16 -1.24 -83.06
CA LEU A 16 100.21 -0.38 -83.78
C LEU A 16 100.87 0.17 -85.07
N PRO A 17 100.47 -0.26 -86.28
CA PRO A 17 101.12 0.17 -87.51
C PRO A 17 100.97 1.68 -87.74
N GLY A 18 102.03 2.34 -88.17
CA GLY A 18 102.06 3.78 -88.34
C GLY A 18 102.36 4.57 -87.04
N SER A 19 102.77 3.93 -85.95
CA SER A 19 103.07 4.63 -84.69
C SER A 19 104.55 4.98 -84.47
N THR A 20 105.48 4.36 -85.20
CA THR A 20 106.92 4.60 -84.97
C THR A 20 107.34 6.02 -85.31
N THR A 21 107.98 6.69 -84.35
CA THR A 21 108.74 7.92 -84.58
C THR A 21 110.20 7.74 -84.19
N LEU A 22 111.09 8.48 -84.85
CA LEU A 22 112.52 8.54 -84.60
C LEU A 22 112.95 10.00 -84.47
N ASN A 23 113.51 10.37 -83.31
CA ASN A 23 113.77 11.76 -82.91
C ASN A 23 112.56 12.69 -83.18
N GLY A 24 111.35 12.20 -82.85
CA GLY A 24 110.07 12.91 -83.05
C GLY A 24 109.55 12.94 -84.50
N THR A 25 110.33 12.48 -85.48
CA THR A 25 109.91 12.40 -86.88
C THR A 25 109.27 11.04 -87.14
N LYS A 26 108.05 11.00 -87.71
CA LYS A 26 107.41 9.73 -88.10
C LYS A 26 108.20 9.06 -89.22
N ILE A 27 108.53 7.77 -89.05
CA ILE A 27 109.23 6.97 -90.05
C ILE A 27 108.30 5.92 -90.67
N ALA A 28 108.56 5.53 -91.91
CA ALA A 28 107.76 4.54 -92.62
C ALA A 28 108.03 3.13 -92.09
N ASP A 29 107.01 2.55 -91.47
CA ASP A 29 107.07 1.37 -90.57
C ASP A 29 106.09 0.26 -90.99
N THR A 30 105.69 0.25 -92.26
CA THR A 30 104.73 -0.70 -92.85
C THR A 30 105.13 -2.15 -92.63
N ASN A 31 104.45 -2.81 -91.67
CA ASN A 31 103.80 -4.13 -91.80
C ASN A 31 103.27 -4.70 -90.45
N GLY A 32 103.51 -4.02 -89.31
CA GLY A 32 102.84 -4.36 -88.05
C GLY A 32 103.44 -5.52 -87.23
N THR A 33 104.49 -6.16 -87.75
CA THR A 33 105.07 -7.39 -87.18
C THR A 33 106.27 -7.12 -86.28
N MET A 34 106.27 -7.71 -85.08
CA MET A 34 107.44 -7.80 -84.19
C MET A 34 108.15 -9.16 -84.38
N PRO A 35 109.49 -9.23 -84.22
CA PRO A 35 110.41 -8.10 -84.03
C PRO A 35 110.66 -7.32 -85.33
N TYR A 36 111.05 -6.05 -85.20
CA TYR A 36 111.55 -5.22 -86.31
C TYR A 36 112.95 -5.69 -86.75
N THR A 37 113.00 -6.67 -87.67
CA THR A 37 114.25 -7.28 -88.15
C THR A 37 114.95 -6.52 -89.29
N ASN A 38 114.29 -5.50 -89.85
CA ASN A 38 114.82 -4.69 -90.94
C ASN A 38 115.71 -3.55 -90.41
N THR A 39 117.00 -3.85 -90.24
CA THR A 39 118.05 -2.89 -89.89
C THR A 39 118.10 -1.69 -90.85
N ARG A 40 117.49 -0.58 -90.46
CA ARG A 40 117.72 0.74 -91.06
C ARG A 40 118.94 1.37 -90.40
N GLU A 41 119.92 1.77 -91.20
CA GLU A 41 121.00 2.63 -90.72
C GLU A 41 120.44 3.97 -90.23
N ILE A 42 120.89 4.41 -89.06
CA ILE A 42 120.55 5.71 -88.47
C ILE A 42 121.85 6.48 -88.34
N HIS A 43 121.99 7.55 -89.12
CA HIS A 43 123.21 8.37 -89.11
C HIS A 43 123.13 9.45 -88.03
N ALA A 44 124.25 9.70 -87.34
CA ALA A 44 124.30 10.51 -86.11
C ALA A 44 123.68 11.92 -86.20
N ASN A 45 123.69 12.53 -87.40
CA ASN A 45 123.17 13.88 -87.65
C ASN A 45 121.79 13.88 -88.33
N ASN A 46 121.07 12.75 -88.32
CA ASN A 46 119.76 12.54 -88.97
C ASN A 46 119.74 12.80 -90.49
N THR A 47 120.92 12.80 -91.13
CA THR A 47 121.14 12.96 -92.58
C THR A 47 121.06 11.62 -93.31
N THR A 48 120.74 11.60 -94.61
CA THR A 48 120.74 10.37 -95.47
C THR A 48 122.15 9.88 -95.88
N ARG A 49 123.17 10.21 -95.07
CA ARG A 49 124.57 9.82 -95.22
C ARG A 49 125.23 9.79 -93.85
N ALA A 50 126.27 8.97 -93.72
CA ALA A 50 127.14 8.90 -92.55
C ALA A 50 127.65 10.30 -92.13
N GLY A 51 127.57 10.58 -90.83
CA GLY A 51 127.99 11.83 -90.22
C GLY A 51 129.12 11.63 -89.21
N ILE A 52 129.87 12.68 -88.93
CA ILE A 52 130.93 12.69 -87.91
C ILE A 52 130.30 13.03 -86.56
N ILE A 53 130.56 12.20 -85.54
CA ILE A 53 130.36 12.55 -84.13
C ILE A 53 131.67 13.21 -83.65
N PRO A 54 131.68 14.48 -83.19
CA PRO A 54 132.88 15.10 -82.65
C PRO A 54 133.35 14.42 -81.35
N ALA A 55 134.64 14.53 -81.04
CA ALA A 55 135.18 14.01 -79.78
C ALA A 55 134.42 14.58 -78.57
N PHE A 56 134.17 13.74 -77.56
CA PHE A 56 133.42 14.06 -76.34
C PHE A 56 131.97 14.55 -76.56
N SER A 57 131.40 14.38 -77.75
CA SER A 57 130.00 14.71 -78.06
C SER A 57 129.11 13.46 -78.07
N THR A 58 127.88 13.58 -77.59
CA THR A 58 126.88 12.49 -77.60
C THR A 58 125.88 12.69 -78.74
N ALA A 59 125.70 11.68 -79.58
CA ALA A 59 124.55 11.60 -80.49
C ALA A 59 123.42 10.83 -79.78
N THR A 60 122.22 11.39 -79.72
CA THR A 60 121.04 10.74 -79.10
C THR A 60 120.04 10.33 -80.15
N ILE A 61 119.61 9.06 -80.10
CA ILE A 61 118.57 8.49 -80.95
C ILE A 61 117.41 8.09 -80.02
N ARG A 62 116.28 8.80 -80.10
CA ARG A 62 115.04 8.41 -79.44
C ARG A 62 114.14 7.73 -80.45
N PHE A 63 113.69 6.52 -80.16
CA PHE A 63 112.55 5.91 -80.85
C PHE A 63 111.32 5.97 -79.95
N THR A 64 110.12 5.90 -80.54
CA THR A 64 108.87 5.73 -79.80
C THR A 64 107.91 4.91 -80.63
N VAL A 65 107.23 3.96 -79.99
CA VAL A 65 106.30 2.99 -80.57
C VAL A 65 105.03 2.91 -79.73
N THR A 66 103.89 2.60 -80.35
CA THR A 66 102.63 2.31 -79.65
C THR A 66 102.27 0.84 -79.81
N VAL A 67 101.72 0.23 -78.76
CA VAL A 67 101.25 -1.17 -78.77
C VAL A 67 99.84 -1.27 -78.18
N ASN A 68 99.06 -2.21 -78.71
CA ASN A 68 97.76 -2.59 -78.17
C ASN A 68 97.94 -3.82 -77.27
N ASN A 69 98.02 -3.62 -75.94
CA ASN A 69 98.05 -4.74 -75.00
C ASN A 69 96.64 -5.23 -74.65
N THR A 70 96.17 -6.24 -75.37
CA THR A 70 94.94 -6.98 -75.04
C THR A 70 95.14 -8.01 -73.92
N SER A 71 96.40 -8.40 -73.65
CA SER A 71 96.74 -9.52 -72.77
C SER A 71 96.58 -9.19 -71.27
N PRO A 72 96.03 -10.11 -70.45
CA PRO A 72 96.06 -10.08 -68.99
C PRO A 72 97.34 -10.74 -68.42
N GLN A 73 98.42 -10.81 -69.20
CA GLN A 73 99.75 -11.26 -68.77
C GLN A 73 100.78 -10.16 -69.06
N THR A 74 101.76 -9.97 -68.16
CA THR A 74 102.75 -8.91 -68.38
C THR A 74 103.70 -9.28 -69.49
N THR A 75 103.88 -8.37 -70.45
CA THR A 75 104.78 -8.56 -71.58
C THR A 75 105.91 -7.56 -71.50
N ASN A 76 107.15 -8.03 -71.71
CA ASN A 76 108.32 -7.16 -71.88
C ASN A 76 108.48 -6.83 -73.37
N ILE A 77 108.72 -5.56 -73.67
CA ILE A 77 109.08 -5.06 -74.99
C ILE A 77 110.55 -4.67 -74.92
N THR A 78 111.40 -5.43 -75.59
CA THR A 78 112.83 -5.11 -75.72
C THR A 78 113.11 -4.31 -76.98
N ASN A 79 114.14 -3.47 -76.93
CA ASN A 79 114.75 -2.83 -78.08
C ASN A 79 116.21 -3.26 -78.21
N GLN A 80 116.76 -3.14 -79.42
CA GLN A 80 118.19 -3.23 -79.66
C GLN A 80 118.61 -2.24 -80.75
N ALA A 81 119.65 -1.46 -80.47
CA ALA A 81 120.35 -0.59 -81.41
C ALA A 81 121.78 -1.08 -81.61
N THR A 82 122.25 -1.01 -82.86
CA THR A 82 123.65 -1.26 -83.25
C THR A 82 124.24 -0.03 -83.92
N LEU A 83 125.51 0.25 -83.64
CA LEU A 83 126.26 1.38 -84.17
C LEU A 83 127.48 0.89 -84.94
N THR A 84 127.45 1.11 -86.25
CA THR A 84 128.60 0.97 -87.14
C THR A 84 129.39 2.28 -87.22
N SER A 85 130.72 2.19 -87.33
CA SER A 85 131.61 3.33 -87.50
C SER A 85 132.77 2.97 -88.41
N THR A 86 133.17 3.90 -89.29
CA THR A 86 134.27 3.70 -90.24
C THR A 86 135.65 3.97 -89.66
N THR A 87 135.73 4.58 -88.47
CA THR A 87 137.00 4.94 -87.79
C THR A 87 137.22 4.17 -86.49
N TYR A 88 136.21 3.46 -85.97
CA TYR A 88 136.31 2.62 -84.78
C TYR A 88 136.43 1.15 -85.19
N THR A 89 137.65 0.60 -85.15
CA THR A 89 137.95 -0.77 -85.58
C THR A 89 137.72 -1.84 -84.51
N ASN A 90 137.42 -1.44 -83.27
CA ASN A 90 137.35 -2.35 -82.11
C ASN A 90 135.96 -2.99 -81.96
N GLY A 91 135.44 -3.56 -83.05
CA GLY A 91 134.18 -4.30 -83.09
C GLY A 91 132.92 -3.43 -83.31
N LEU A 92 131.79 -4.12 -83.47
CA LEU A 92 130.47 -3.51 -83.53
C LEU A 92 130.08 -3.04 -82.12
N LEU A 93 129.61 -1.79 -81.99
CA LEU A 93 128.99 -1.33 -80.76
C LEU A 93 127.49 -1.65 -80.83
N SER A 94 126.93 -2.17 -79.73
CA SER A 94 125.52 -2.53 -79.63
C SER A 94 125.04 -2.21 -78.22
N ASP A 95 123.78 -1.81 -78.07
CA ASP A 95 123.08 -2.12 -76.82
C ASP A 95 122.82 -3.64 -76.78
N ASP A 96 122.77 -4.21 -75.58
CA ASP A 96 122.45 -5.62 -75.38
C ASP A 96 121.15 -5.73 -74.55
N PRO A 97 120.07 -6.28 -75.10
CA PRO A 97 118.83 -6.56 -74.38
C PRO A 97 119.00 -7.42 -73.11
N SER A 98 120.11 -8.15 -72.99
CA SER A 98 120.44 -8.97 -71.81
C SER A 98 121.26 -8.24 -70.74
N ALA A 99 121.78 -7.02 -71.02
CA ALA A 99 122.60 -6.23 -70.10
C ALA A 99 122.19 -4.73 -70.04
N PRO A 100 120.94 -4.40 -69.65
CA PRO A 100 120.45 -3.02 -69.58
C PRO A 100 121.24 -2.14 -68.60
N GLY A 101 121.48 -0.88 -68.98
CA GLY A 101 122.11 0.14 -68.14
C GLY A 101 121.08 1.05 -67.46
N SER A 102 121.41 1.62 -66.30
CA SER A 102 120.49 2.55 -65.59
C SER A 102 120.23 3.86 -66.33
N THR A 103 121.06 4.21 -67.31
CA THR A 103 120.88 5.35 -68.23
C THR A 103 120.35 4.95 -69.61
N ASP A 104 120.18 3.65 -69.88
CA ASP A 104 119.81 3.10 -71.20
C ASP A 104 119.00 1.80 -71.04
N PRO A 105 117.67 1.90 -70.83
CA PRO A 105 116.81 0.75 -70.54
C PRO A 105 116.37 0.04 -71.81
N THR A 106 116.97 -1.12 -72.10
CA THR A 106 116.70 -1.95 -73.30
C THR A 106 115.42 -2.81 -73.22
N SER A 107 114.60 -2.61 -72.17
CA SER A 107 113.37 -3.38 -71.91
C SER A 107 112.33 -2.56 -71.15
N VAL A 108 111.08 -2.55 -71.63
CA VAL A 108 109.90 -1.92 -71.00
C VAL A 108 108.83 -2.97 -70.73
N ARG A 109 108.41 -3.12 -69.46
CA ARG A 109 107.35 -4.05 -69.06
C ARG A 109 105.98 -3.37 -69.12
N ILE A 110 105.02 -4.01 -69.80
CA ILE A 110 103.62 -3.56 -69.83
C ILE A 110 102.74 -4.60 -69.15
N ALA A 111 101.87 -4.12 -68.26
CA ALA A 111 100.87 -4.90 -67.54
C ALA A 111 99.46 -4.43 -67.89
N ARG A 112 98.46 -5.13 -67.36
CA ARG A 112 97.05 -4.73 -67.40
C ARG A 112 96.43 -5.08 -66.04
N PRO A 113 95.95 -4.08 -65.27
CA PRO A 113 95.26 -4.35 -64.02
C PRO A 113 93.83 -4.85 -64.30
N ALA A 114 93.28 -5.67 -63.39
CA ALA A 114 91.86 -6.04 -63.38
C ALA A 114 91.45 -6.57 -62.01
N ILE A 115 90.31 -6.10 -61.50
CA ILE A 115 89.77 -6.47 -60.18
C ILE A 115 88.35 -7.03 -60.34
N THR A 116 87.94 -7.94 -59.47
CA THR A 116 86.56 -8.42 -59.38
C THR A 116 86.08 -8.42 -57.93
N ILE A 117 84.77 -8.34 -57.74
CA ILE A 117 84.11 -8.43 -56.44
C ILE A 117 82.88 -9.33 -56.53
N ASP A 118 82.73 -10.26 -55.59
CA ASP A 118 81.47 -10.93 -55.28
C ASP A 118 80.94 -10.44 -53.93
N LYS A 119 79.61 -10.42 -53.75
CA LYS A 119 78.93 -9.93 -52.55
C LYS A 119 77.82 -10.89 -52.14
N THR A 120 77.92 -11.41 -50.92
CA THR A 120 76.94 -12.31 -50.32
C THR A 120 76.39 -11.74 -49.01
N ALA A 121 75.29 -12.32 -48.50
CA ALA A 121 74.72 -11.98 -47.20
C ALA A 121 74.35 -13.25 -46.41
N ASN A 122 74.32 -13.15 -45.08
CA ASN A 122 73.91 -14.22 -44.18
C ASN A 122 72.43 -14.66 -44.32
N THR A 123 71.56 -13.81 -44.88
CA THR A 123 70.15 -14.14 -45.15
C THR A 123 69.62 -13.41 -46.40
N PRO A 124 68.75 -14.04 -47.21
CA PRO A 124 68.05 -13.37 -48.32
C PRO A 124 66.87 -12.49 -47.84
N ALA A 125 66.42 -12.63 -46.59
CA ALA A 125 65.27 -11.91 -46.06
C ALA A 125 65.34 -11.62 -44.56
N ILE A 126 64.68 -10.55 -44.12
CA ILE A 126 64.54 -10.16 -42.70
C ILE A 126 63.06 -9.82 -42.43
N THR A 127 62.55 -10.25 -41.28
CA THR A 127 61.18 -9.95 -40.80
C THR A 127 61.25 -8.97 -39.65
N GLY A 128 60.60 -7.82 -39.79
CA GLY A 128 60.75 -6.67 -38.92
C GLY A 128 62.14 -6.06 -39.00
N SER A 129 62.78 -5.85 -37.85
CA SER A 129 64.12 -5.28 -37.77
C SER A 129 65.12 -6.33 -37.26
N GLY A 130 66.28 -6.44 -37.90
CA GLY A 130 67.26 -7.48 -37.56
C GLY A 130 68.62 -7.33 -38.24
N PRO A 131 69.64 -8.05 -37.75
CA PRO A 131 71.00 -7.92 -38.26
C PRO A 131 71.19 -8.62 -39.61
N ILE A 132 71.86 -7.92 -40.54
CA ILE A 132 72.40 -8.48 -41.78
C ILE A 132 73.92 -8.40 -41.73
N THR A 133 74.57 -9.46 -42.21
CA THR A 133 76.03 -9.48 -42.42
C THR A 133 76.31 -9.68 -43.89
N TYR A 134 76.99 -8.71 -44.49
CA TYR A 134 77.52 -8.80 -45.85
C TYR A 134 78.96 -9.32 -45.82
N THR A 135 79.29 -10.16 -46.79
CA THR A 135 80.65 -10.66 -47.05
C THR A 135 81.03 -10.32 -48.48
N TYR A 136 82.23 -9.76 -48.66
CA TYR A 136 82.74 -9.29 -49.94
C TYR A 136 84.01 -10.04 -50.29
N THR A 137 84.04 -10.67 -51.47
CA THR A 137 85.19 -11.43 -51.96
C THR A 137 85.80 -10.65 -53.11
N VAL A 138 86.88 -9.93 -52.84
CA VAL A 138 87.62 -9.10 -53.80
C VAL A 138 88.82 -9.89 -54.33
N ALA A 139 88.96 -10.06 -55.63
CA ALA A 139 90.07 -10.80 -56.22
C ALA A 139 90.77 -10.04 -57.34
N ASN A 140 92.09 -10.15 -57.40
CA ASN A 140 92.89 -9.64 -58.52
C ASN A 140 92.90 -10.68 -59.64
N ILE A 141 92.37 -10.28 -60.79
CA ILE A 141 92.27 -11.09 -62.01
C ILE A 141 93.09 -10.48 -63.16
N GLY A 142 93.98 -9.55 -62.84
CA GLY A 142 94.88 -8.86 -63.76
C GLY A 142 96.28 -9.46 -63.83
N ALA A 143 97.17 -8.72 -64.50
CA ALA A 143 98.55 -9.10 -64.74
C ALA A 143 99.54 -8.59 -63.67
N GLU A 144 99.11 -7.70 -62.78
CA GLU A 144 99.97 -6.98 -61.85
C GLU A 144 99.31 -6.83 -60.47
N PRO A 145 100.09 -6.63 -59.38
CA PRO A 145 99.55 -6.31 -58.07
C PRO A 145 98.79 -4.97 -58.09
N LEU A 146 97.77 -4.86 -57.22
CA LEU A 146 96.90 -3.69 -57.13
C LEU A 146 97.04 -3.04 -55.75
N ALA A 147 97.57 -1.82 -55.69
CA ALA A 147 97.64 -1.02 -54.47
C ALA A 147 96.42 -0.10 -54.32
N GLY A 148 96.26 0.46 -53.11
CA GLY A 148 95.20 1.43 -52.82
C GLY A 148 93.79 0.86 -52.91
N ILE A 149 93.61 -0.40 -52.48
CA ILE A 149 92.30 -1.07 -52.51
C ILE A 149 91.32 -0.35 -51.60
N THR A 150 90.28 0.25 -52.18
CA THR A 150 89.19 0.88 -51.44
C THR A 150 87.85 0.25 -51.81
N LEU A 151 87.13 -0.23 -50.79
CA LEU A 151 85.80 -0.81 -50.90
C LEU A 151 84.77 0.19 -50.37
N THR A 152 83.81 0.55 -51.21
CA THR A 152 82.63 1.36 -50.83
C THR A 152 81.36 0.52 -50.99
N ASP A 153 80.36 0.80 -50.17
CA ASP A 153 79.12 0.03 -50.11
C ASP A 153 77.96 1.01 -49.92
N ASN A 154 76.91 0.89 -50.74
CA ASN A 154 75.76 1.77 -50.70
C ASN A 154 74.47 0.96 -50.80
N ALA A 155 73.50 1.26 -49.93
CA ALA A 155 72.17 0.63 -49.95
C ALA A 155 71.10 1.58 -50.48
N THR A 156 70.12 1.04 -51.20
CA THR A 156 68.90 1.73 -51.64
C THR A 156 67.66 0.93 -51.27
N ARG A 157 66.57 1.64 -50.96
CA ARG A 157 65.21 1.14 -50.82
C ARG A 157 64.48 1.49 -52.11
N GLY A 158 64.44 0.55 -53.06
CA GLY A 158 64.11 0.87 -54.45
C GLY A 158 65.11 1.86 -55.04
N ALA A 159 64.64 3.02 -55.51
CA ALA A 159 65.48 4.09 -56.04
C ALA A 159 66.04 5.05 -54.97
N THR A 160 65.55 5.00 -53.73
CA THR A 160 65.93 5.96 -52.67
C THR A 160 67.16 5.45 -51.91
N PRO A 161 68.28 6.21 -51.83
CA PRO A 161 69.40 5.84 -50.97
C PRO A 161 68.98 5.74 -49.50
N ILE A 162 69.49 4.74 -48.78
CA ILE A 162 69.26 4.60 -47.35
C ILE A 162 70.57 4.69 -46.57
N THR A 163 70.54 5.52 -45.53
CA THR A 163 71.62 5.69 -44.54
C THR A 163 71.02 5.51 -43.15
N PRO A 164 71.77 4.97 -42.16
CA PRO A 164 73.18 4.61 -42.21
C PRO A 164 73.50 3.24 -42.84
N TYR A 165 72.50 2.47 -43.31
CA TYR A 165 72.60 1.05 -43.75
C TYR A 165 73.46 0.74 -45.00
N ALA A 166 74.35 1.67 -45.36
CA ALA A 166 75.43 1.53 -46.32
C ALA A 166 76.70 1.24 -45.53
N CYS A 167 77.45 0.18 -45.83
CA CYS A 167 78.61 -0.18 -44.99
C CYS A 167 79.74 0.86 -45.11
N THR A 168 79.78 1.78 -44.13
CA THR A 168 80.70 2.92 -44.11
C THR A 168 82.16 2.55 -43.85
N SER A 169 82.44 1.36 -43.32
CA SER A 169 83.80 0.84 -43.10
C SER A 169 83.83 -0.70 -43.13
N PRO A 170 83.84 -1.33 -44.31
CA PRO A 170 83.99 -2.78 -44.43
C PRO A 170 85.34 -3.21 -43.86
N THR A 171 85.36 -4.18 -42.94
CA THR A 171 86.62 -4.64 -42.33
C THR A 171 87.22 -5.78 -43.13
N LEU A 172 88.50 -5.65 -43.50
CA LEU A 172 89.28 -6.76 -44.05
C LEU A 172 89.42 -7.84 -42.96
N THR A 173 89.05 -9.07 -43.29
CA THR A 173 89.05 -10.21 -42.34
C THR A 173 89.98 -11.35 -42.73
N ASN A 174 90.29 -11.47 -44.02
CA ASN A 174 91.22 -12.47 -44.57
C ASN A 174 91.71 -12.02 -45.95
N GLY A 175 92.80 -12.60 -46.46
CA GLY A 175 93.45 -12.18 -47.70
C GLY A 175 94.91 -11.84 -47.42
N ASP A 176 95.18 -10.53 -47.31
CA ASP A 176 96.47 -9.89 -47.04
C ASP A 176 97.30 -10.61 -45.94
N ALA A 177 98.08 -11.60 -46.38
CA ALA A 177 98.85 -12.49 -45.50
C ALA A 177 100.24 -11.91 -45.18
N ASN A 178 100.77 -11.15 -46.15
CA ASN A 178 102.00 -10.39 -46.16
C ASN A 178 101.89 -9.08 -45.37
N LYS A 179 100.70 -8.46 -45.31
CA LYS A 179 100.38 -7.20 -44.61
C LYS A 179 101.07 -5.98 -45.20
N ASP A 180 101.29 -5.98 -46.51
CA ASP A 180 101.80 -4.83 -47.27
C ASP A 180 100.68 -3.99 -47.92
N THR A 181 99.42 -4.42 -47.79
CA THR A 181 98.22 -3.74 -48.33
C THR A 181 98.16 -3.65 -49.86
N ILE A 182 98.90 -4.54 -50.55
CA ILE A 182 98.84 -4.72 -52.01
C ILE A 182 98.07 -6.01 -52.31
N LEU A 183 97.01 -5.94 -53.13
CA LEU A 183 96.28 -7.12 -53.56
C LEU A 183 97.05 -7.80 -54.71
N ASP A 184 97.74 -8.87 -54.38
CA ASP A 184 98.74 -9.51 -55.22
C ASP A 184 98.10 -10.29 -56.40
N ILE A 185 98.90 -10.74 -57.38
CA ILE A 185 98.34 -11.47 -58.53
C ILE A 185 97.73 -12.82 -58.10
N TYR A 186 96.49 -13.07 -58.54
CA TYR A 186 95.63 -14.19 -58.10
C TYR A 186 95.25 -14.19 -56.62
N GLU A 187 95.59 -13.15 -55.86
CA GLU A 187 95.19 -13.03 -54.46
C GLU A 187 93.68 -12.71 -54.34
N THR A 188 93.10 -13.05 -53.19
CA THR A 188 91.68 -12.82 -52.90
C THR A 188 91.49 -12.40 -51.45
N TRP A 189 90.96 -11.20 -51.26
CA TRP A 189 90.66 -10.59 -49.97
C TRP A 189 89.18 -10.75 -49.62
N THR A 190 88.91 -11.07 -48.34
CA THR A 190 87.55 -11.18 -47.78
C THR A 190 87.32 -10.06 -46.78
N TYR A 191 86.40 -9.16 -47.11
CA TYR A 191 85.87 -8.17 -46.18
C TYR A 191 84.54 -8.66 -45.59
N THR A 192 84.19 -8.21 -44.39
CA THR A 192 82.83 -8.38 -43.84
C THR A 192 82.29 -7.08 -43.26
N CYS A 193 80.97 -7.01 -43.08
CA CYS A 193 80.30 -5.89 -42.44
C CYS A 193 78.93 -6.33 -41.89
N THR A 194 78.58 -5.88 -40.68
CA THR A 194 77.29 -6.19 -40.04
C THR A 194 76.56 -4.90 -39.68
N ASP A 195 75.29 -4.83 -40.08
CA ASP A 195 74.38 -3.69 -39.82
C ASP A 195 72.98 -4.23 -39.46
N THR A 196 72.04 -3.39 -39.03
CA THR A 196 70.67 -3.77 -38.67
C THR A 196 69.64 -3.10 -39.59
N LEU A 197 69.11 -3.86 -40.57
CA LEU A 197 68.01 -3.37 -41.38
C LEU A 197 66.77 -3.18 -40.50
N THR A 198 66.19 -1.98 -40.56
CA THR A 198 65.03 -1.59 -39.75
C THR A 198 63.81 -1.39 -40.65
N TRP A 199 62.72 -2.12 -40.38
CA TRP A 199 61.45 -1.91 -41.07
C TRP A 199 60.78 -0.62 -40.59
N SER A 200 60.21 0.16 -41.52
CA SER A 200 59.64 1.48 -41.25
C SER A 200 58.31 1.73 -41.97
N THR A 201 57.57 2.79 -41.63
CA THR A 201 56.24 3.07 -42.22
C THR A 201 56.27 3.49 -43.70
N THR A 202 57.44 3.59 -44.33
CA THR A 202 57.59 3.73 -45.79
C THR A 202 57.59 2.40 -46.54
N ASP A 203 57.42 1.29 -45.83
CA ASP A 203 57.82 -0.03 -46.32
C ASP A 203 56.62 -0.87 -46.80
N THR A 204 56.90 -1.72 -47.79
CA THR A 204 55.99 -2.71 -48.36
C THR A 204 55.47 -3.73 -47.34
N ASP A 205 54.15 -3.83 -47.10
CA ASP A 205 53.53 -4.98 -46.41
C ASP A 205 53.80 -6.30 -47.14
N SER A 206 53.83 -6.26 -48.48
CA SER A 206 54.26 -7.40 -49.32
C SER A 206 55.76 -7.69 -49.23
N GLY A 207 56.51 -6.88 -48.48
CA GLY A 207 57.97 -6.82 -48.43
C GLY A 207 58.53 -5.68 -49.28
N THR A 208 59.63 -5.11 -48.81
CA THR A 208 60.43 -4.12 -49.54
C THR A 208 61.75 -4.74 -49.97
N THR A 209 62.14 -4.56 -51.23
CA THR A 209 63.50 -4.92 -51.67
C THR A 209 64.48 -3.83 -51.26
N ILE A 210 65.45 -4.22 -50.43
CA ILE A 210 66.67 -3.43 -50.21
C ILE A 210 67.72 -3.95 -51.21
N THR A 211 68.24 -3.06 -52.04
CA THR A 211 69.37 -3.36 -52.93
C THR A 211 70.61 -2.76 -52.31
N ASN A 212 71.63 -3.58 -52.02
CA ASN A 212 72.92 -3.11 -51.53
C ASN A 212 73.99 -3.40 -52.58
N THR A 213 74.70 -2.36 -53.00
CA THR A 213 75.70 -2.36 -54.07
C THR A 213 77.07 -1.98 -53.52
N ALA A 214 78.02 -2.90 -53.67
CA ALA A 214 79.42 -2.70 -53.35
C ALA A 214 80.21 -2.30 -54.61
N THR A 215 81.15 -1.37 -54.45
CA THR A 215 82.10 -0.94 -55.49
C THR A 215 83.51 -0.99 -54.91
N VAL A 216 84.37 -1.81 -55.50
CA VAL A 216 85.80 -1.85 -55.17
C VAL A 216 86.61 -1.15 -56.26
N THR A 217 87.63 -0.40 -55.85
CA THR A 217 88.65 0.16 -56.74
C THR A 217 90.05 -0.19 -56.27
N GLY A 218 91.00 -0.29 -57.20
CA GLY A 218 92.43 -0.46 -56.95
C GLY A 218 93.26 0.06 -58.11
N THR A 219 94.55 0.29 -57.92
CA THR A 219 95.45 0.86 -58.96
C THR A 219 96.64 -0.06 -59.20
N GLY A 220 96.97 -0.33 -60.46
CA GLY A 220 98.08 -1.22 -60.82
C GLY A 220 99.45 -0.62 -60.51
N GLU A 221 100.28 -1.34 -59.78
CA GLU A 221 101.60 -0.87 -59.32
C GLU A 221 102.62 -0.65 -60.46
N THR A 222 102.47 -1.33 -61.61
CA THR A 222 103.33 -1.13 -62.78
C THR A 222 102.72 -0.14 -63.78
N SER A 223 101.39 -0.14 -63.95
CA SER A 223 100.70 0.67 -64.96
C SER A 223 100.15 2.03 -64.47
N GLY A 224 100.08 2.25 -63.16
CA GLY A 224 99.42 3.42 -62.55
C GLY A 224 97.92 3.54 -62.87
N SER A 225 97.31 2.50 -63.45
CA SER A 225 95.94 2.56 -63.98
C SER A 225 94.93 2.03 -62.95
N THR A 226 93.92 2.85 -62.64
CA THR A 226 92.84 2.49 -61.72
C THR A 226 91.82 1.56 -62.39
N VAL A 227 91.40 0.52 -61.67
CA VAL A 227 90.36 -0.43 -62.06
C VAL A 227 89.25 -0.48 -61.02
N THR A 228 88.03 -0.71 -61.50
CA THR A 228 86.80 -0.71 -60.69
C THR A 228 86.00 -1.97 -60.96
N SER A 229 85.36 -2.53 -59.92
CA SER A 229 84.37 -3.60 -60.08
C SER A 229 83.22 -3.43 -59.08
N THR A 230 82.04 -3.92 -59.45
CA THR A 230 80.79 -3.69 -58.71
C THR A 230 79.97 -4.97 -58.58
N SER A 231 79.44 -5.24 -57.38
CA SER A 231 78.49 -6.34 -57.15
C SER A 231 77.31 -5.86 -56.30
N ALA A 232 76.10 -6.26 -56.67
CA ALA A 232 74.85 -5.83 -56.04
C ALA A 232 74.01 -7.02 -55.61
N LEU A 233 73.49 -6.94 -54.38
CA LEU A 233 72.71 -8.00 -53.74
C LEU A 233 71.40 -7.44 -53.20
N THR A 234 70.31 -8.17 -53.39
CA THR A 234 68.98 -7.80 -52.91
C THR A 234 68.58 -8.61 -51.67
N THR A 235 67.99 -7.93 -50.68
CA THR A 235 67.41 -8.53 -49.47
C THR A 235 65.94 -8.11 -49.35
N ALA A 236 65.05 -9.06 -49.03
CA ALA A 236 63.64 -8.77 -48.80
C ALA A 236 63.38 -8.42 -47.32
N LEU A 237 63.02 -7.16 -47.04
CA LEU A 237 62.64 -6.68 -45.72
C LEU A 237 61.11 -6.68 -45.58
N LYS A 238 60.57 -7.60 -44.77
CA LYS A 238 59.12 -7.79 -44.55
C LYS A 238 58.70 -7.26 -43.18
N PRO A 239 57.44 -6.83 -42.98
CA PRO A 239 56.95 -6.48 -41.65
C PRO A 239 56.85 -7.72 -40.74
N GLN A 240 56.86 -7.51 -39.42
CA GLN A 240 56.22 -8.45 -38.50
C GLN A 240 54.70 -8.53 -38.79
N PRO A 241 54.07 -9.72 -38.69
CA PRO A 241 52.62 -9.88 -38.90
C PRO A 241 51.78 -8.91 -38.05
N ALA A 242 50.54 -8.67 -38.47
CA ALA A 242 49.59 -7.91 -37.66
C ALA A 242 49.27 -8.68 -36.38
N TYR A 243 49.35 -8.01 -35.23
CA TYR A 243 49.11 -8.60 -33.91
C TYR A 243 48.03 -7.79 -33.22
N ILE A 244 46.76 -8.19 -33.43
CA ILE A 244 45.62 -7.52 -32.83
C ILE A 244 45.47 -7.98 -31.36
N ASN A 245 45.34 -7.04 -30.44
CA ASN A 245 45.08 -7.29 -29.01
C ASN A 245 44.05 -6.27 -28.51
N ILE A 246 43.10 -6.71 -27.67
CA ILE A 246 42.02 -5.90 -27.12
C ILE A 246 42.16 -5.72 -25.62
N THR A 247 42.28 -4.48 -25.16
CA THR A 247 42.34 -4.14 -23.73
C THR A 247 41.17 -3.28 -23.29
N LYS A 248 40.76 -3.40 -22.02
CA LYS A 248 39.59 -2.71 -21.48
C LYS A 248 39.89 -2.03 -20.16
N GLN A 249 39.58 -0.73 -20.11
CA GLN A 249 39.95 0.16 -19.01
C GLN A 249 38.68 0.70 -18.30
N PRO A 250 38.66 0.73 -16.96
CA PRO A 250 37.55 1.30 -16.20
C PRO A 250 37.58 2.82 -16.29
N GLY A 251 36.41 3.45 -16.41
CA GLY A 251 36.25 4.90 -16.38
C GLY A 251 35.67 5.36 -15.04
N THR A 252 34.41 5.78 -15.06
CA THR A 252 33.69 6.28 -13.87
C THR A 252 32.24 5.79 -13.89
N VAL A 253 31.66 5.62 -12.71
CA VAL A 253 30.20 5.56 -12.54
C VAL A 253 29.68 6.97 -12.21
N VAL A 254 28.61 7.37 -12.86
CA VAL A 254 27.93 8.66 -12.62
C VAL A 254 26.45 8.40 -12.36
N GLY A 255 25.86 9.12 -11.40
CA GLY A 255 24.46 8.96 -10.99
C GLY A 255 24.32 8.22 -9.65
N PRO A 256 23.12 7.68 -9.34
CA PRO A 256 21.92 7.73 -10.17
C PRO A 256 21.47 9.16 -10.49
N ASP A 257 20.97 9.37 -11.70
CA ASP A 257 20.25 10.59 -12.07
C ASP A 257 19.01 10.74 -11.18
N SER A 258 18.71 11.95 -10.72
CA SER A 258 17.62 12.12 -9.75
C SER A 258 16.23 11.97 -10.36
N ASP A 259 16.06 12.31 -11.63
CA ASP A 259 14.77 12.32 -12.34
C ASP A 259 14.43 10.95 -12.93
N THR A 260 15.42 10.19 -13.42
CA THR A 260 15.23 8.86 -14.04
C THR A 260 15.71 7.69 -13.19
N GLY A 261 16.58 7.93 -12.20
CA GLY A 261 17.29 6.91 -11.43
C GLY A 261 18.39 6.16 -12.19
N GLU A 262 18.64 6.47 -13.47
CA GLU A 262 19.70 5.81 -14.25
C GLU A 262 21.11 6.17 -13.77
N MET A 263 21.95 5.15 -13.59
CA MET A 263 23.39 5.30 -13.46
C MET A 263 24.06 5.06 -14.81
N VAL A 264 25.19 5.73 -15.06
CA VAL A 264 26.01 5.54 -16.26
C VAL A 264 27.41 5.09 -15.86
N ALA A 265 27.73 3.83 -16.15
CA ALA A 265 29.07 3.26 -15.97
C ALA A 265 29.86 3.41 -17.30
N SER A 266 30.94 4.18 -17.27
CA SER A 266 31.76 4.49 -18.44
C SER A 266 33.03 3.63 -18.49
N TYR A 267 33.37 3.11 -19.67
CA TYR A 267 34.56 2.29 -19.91
C TYR A 267 35.29 2.77 -21.17
N SER A 268 36.55 2.38 -21.33
CA SER A 268 37.26 2.48 -22.61
C SER A 268 37.65 1.09 -23.10
N VAL A 269 37.48 0.82 -24.40
CA VAL A 269 38.01 -0.35 -25.09
C VAL A 269 39.06 0.14 -26.08
N LEU A 270 40.22 -0.50 -26.09
CA LEU A 270 41.33 -0.16 -26.97
C LEU A 270 41.68 -1.41 -27.79
N VAL A 271 41.49 -1.33 -29.11
CA VAL A 271 41.92 -2.38 -30.04
C VAL A 271 43.23 -1.91 -30.66
N SER A 272 44.29 -2.69 -30.51
CA SER A 272 45.66 -2.31 -30.86
C SER A 272 46.30 -3.32 -31.79
N ASN A 273 47.00 -2.84 -32.82
CA ASN A 273 47.86 -3.69 -33.66
C ASN A 273 49.32 -3.45 -33.21
N THR A 274 49.88 -4.37 -32.43
CA THR A 274 51.28 -4.32 -31.99
C THR A 274 52.25 -4.89 -33.04
N GLY A 275 51.72 -5.36 -34.16
CA GLY A 275 52.46 -5.76 -35.36
C GLY A 275 52.88 -4.58 -36.22
N GLN A 276 53.61 -4.88 -37.30
CA GLN A 276 54.05 -3.88 -38.28
C GLN A 276 53.20 -3.90 -39.56
N ALA A 277 52.74 -5.08 -39.98
CA ALA A 277 51.83 -5.20 -41.11
C ALA A 277 50.48 -4.56 -40.79
N ASN A 278 49.82 -3.97 -41.80
CA ASN A 278 48.44 -3.53 -41.64
C ASN A 278 47.52 -4.75 -41.41
N GLY A 279 46.71 -4.68 -40.36
CA GLY A 279 45.75 -5.73 -39.99
C GLY A 279 44.31 -5.27 -40.17
N SER A 280 43.38 -6.14 -39.77
CA SER A 280 41.99 -5.77 -39.55
C SER A 280 41.37 -6.60 -38.42
N TYR A 281 40.28 -6.09 -37.86
CA TYR A 281 39.42 -6.83 -36.93
C TYR A 281 37.96 -6.68 -37.36
N SER A 282 37.12 -7.68 -37.07
CA SER A 282 35.72 -7.70 -37.53
C SER A 282 34.74 -7.17 -36.49
N THR A 283 33.92 -8.02 -35.88
CA THR A 283 32.86 -7.60 -34.96
C THR A 283 33.40 -7.41 -33.54
N LEU A 284 33.51 -6.15 -33.11
CA LEU A 284 33.79 -5.82 -31.71
C LEU A 284 32.51 -5.92 -30.89
N THR A 285 32.57 -6.66 -29.78
CA THR A 285 31.48 -6.84 -28.81
C THR A 285 31.83 -6.30 -27.42
N ASP A 286 30.83 -5.88 -26.65
CA ASP A 286 30.92 -5.43 -25.26
C ASP A 286 29.80 -6.10 -24.45
N THR A 287 30.16 -6.86 -23.43
CA THR A 287 29.25 -7.68 -22.63
C THR A 287 29.24 -7.14 -21.19
N PRO A 288 28.30 -6.24 -20.85
CA PRO A 288 28.00 -5.89 -19.48
C PRO A 288 27.63 -7.13 -18.67
N ASN A 289 28.26 -7.30 -17.51
CA ASN A 289 27.86 -8.27 -16.51
C ASN A 289 27.72 -7.54 -15.15
N PRO A 290 26.66 -6.73 -14.99
CA PRO A 290 26.41 -6.06 -13.72
C PRO A 290 25.95 -7.10 -12.68
N PRO A 291 26.13 -6.82 -11.37
CA PRO A 291 25.68 -7.73 -10.33
C PRO A 291 24.17 -7.92 -10.28
N ALA A 292 23.76 -9.01 -9.63
CA ALA A 292 22.36 -9.23 -9.24
C ALA A 292 21.81 -8.00 -8.49
N GLY A 293 20.61 -7.56 -8.87
CA GLY A 293 20.01 -6.32 -8.35
C GLY A 293 20.26 -5.07 -9.19
N MET A 294 21.05 -5.16 -10.26
CA MET A 294 21.09 -4.18 -11.33
C MET A 294 20.51 -4.75 -12.63
N LYS A 295 20.06 -3.86 -13.52
CA LYS A 295 19.65 -4.17 -14.89
C LYS A 295 20.25 -3.16 -15.86
N VAL A 296 20.79 -3.63 -16.99
CA VAL A 296 21.18 -2.75 -18.10
C VAL A 296 19.92 -2.23 -18.81
N THR A 297 19.82 -0.92 -19.02
CA THR A 297 18.76 -0.29 -19.80
C THR A 297 19.20 0.01 -21.23
N ALA A 298 20.47 0.41 -21.43
CA ALA A 298 21.06 0.68 -22.73
C ALA A 298 22.60 0.57 -22.68
N VAL A 299 23.23 0.39 -23.85
CA VAL A 299 24.67 0.60 -24.04
C VAL A 299 24.89 1.58 -25.20
N GLU A 300 25.47 2.73 -24.89
CA GLU A 300 25.92 3.71 -25.87
C GLU A 300 27.43 3.55 -26.08
N TRP A 301 27.92 3.78 -27.29
CA TRP A 301 29.36 3.84 -27.55
C TRP A 301 29.72 4.97 -28.52
N VAL A 302 30.95 5.46 -28.38
CA VAL A 302 31.53 6.52 -29.21
C VAL A 302 32.93 6.11 -29.59
N ARG A 303 33.21 6.02 -30.89
CA ARG A 303 34.57 5.83 -31.40
C ARG A 303 35.33 7.17 -31.41
N LEU A 304 36.63 7.11 -31.14
CA LEU A 304 37.50 8.26 -30.91
C LEU A 304 38.69 8.28 -31.87
N ASP A 305 38.43 8.21 -33.18
CA ASP A 305 39.42 8.12 -34.26
C ASP A 305 39.42 9.35 -35.19
N GLY A 306 39.22 10.55 -34.62
CA GLY A 306 39.13 11.81 -35.37
C GLY A 306 37.72 12.11 -35.87
N GLU A 307 36.99 11.11 -36.38
CA GLU A 307 35.57 11.19 -36.67
C GLU A 307 34.73 10.63 -35.50
N THR A 308 33.81 11.42 -34.96
CA THR A 308 33.01 11.02 -33.79
C THR A 308 31.82 10.15 -34.21
N VAL A 309 32.08 8.87 -34.47
CA VAL A 309 31.02 7.88 -34.76
C VAL A 309 30.37 7.45 -33.44
N THR A 310 29.08 7.74 -33.30
CA THR A 310 28.24 7.35 -32.15
C THR A 310 27.30 6.21 -32.52
N GLY A 311 27.23 5.17 -31.70
CA GLY A 311 26.26 4.08 -31.87
C GLY A 311 25.50 3.77 -30.59
N SER A 312 24.29 3.26 -30.74
CA SER A 312 23.59 2.50 -29.70
C SER A 312 23.83 1.03 -29.97
N GLY A 313 24.30 0.29 -28.97
CA GLY A 313 24.46 -1.16 -29.08
C GLY A 313 23.09 -1.82 -29.23
N ILE A 314 22.93 -2.66 -30.25
CA ILE A 314 21.77 -3.55 -30.36
C ILE A 314 21.97 -4.68 -29.36
N ALA A 315 21.10 -4.80 -28.35
CA ALA A 315 21.05 -5.97 -27.49
C ALA A 315 20.56 -7.18 -28.32
N PRO A 316 21.22 -8.35 -28.25
CA PRO A 316 20.71 -9.55 -28.88
C PRO A 316 19.37 -9.97 -28.26
N SER A 317 18.53 -10.62 -29.05
CA SER A 317 17.13 -10.92 -28.72
C SER A 317 16.93 -11.95 -27.59
N ASP A 318 18.01 -12.55 -27.10
CA ASP A 318 18.04 -13.45 -25.94
C ASP A 318 18.36 -12.73 -24.61
N GLY A 319 18.82 -11.47 -24.67
CA GLY A 319 19.26 -10.69 -23.52
C GLY A 319 20.58 -11.14 -22.87
N ASN A 320 21.30 -12.10 -23.46
CA ASN A 320 22.46 -12.75 -22.86
C ASN A 320 23.79 -12.58 -23.65
N GLY A 321 23.75 -12.09 -24.89
CA GLY A 321 24.96 -11.81 -25.67
C GLY A 321 25.46 -10.35 -25.59
N GLY A 322 26.68 -10.12 -26.07
CA GLY A 322 27.32 -8.80 -26.08
C GLY A 322 26.73 -7.82 -27.09
N TYR A 323 26.76 -6.53 -26.74
CA TYR A 323 26.38 -5.40 -27.57
C TYR A 323 27.44 -5.14 -28.64
N LEU A 324 27.02 -4.89 -29.89
CA LEU A 324 27.94 -4.63 -31.01
C LEU A 324 28.42 -3.17 -31.04
N LEU A 325 29.74 -2.98 -31.01
CA LEU A 325 30.43 -1.69 -31.23
C LEU A 325 30.89 -1.53 -32.68
N ASN A 326 30.98 -2.64 -33.41
CA ASN A 326 31.34 -2.62 -34.81
C ASN A 326 30.73 -3.83 -35.53
N THR A 327 30.23 -3.61 -36.75
CA THR A 327 29.56 -4.61 -37.58
C THR A 327 30.21 -4.80 -38.95
N THR A 328 31.28 -4.06 -39.25
CA THR A 328 31.98 -4.05 -40.55
C THR A 328 33.49 -4.10 -40.32
N PRO A 329 34.26 -5.00 -40.94
CA PRO A 329 35.70 -5.11 -40.69
C PRO A 329 36.44 -3.77 -40.78
N ARG A 330 37.23 -3.45 -39.74
CA ARG A 330 38.02 -2.22 -39.63
C ARG A 330 39.48 -2.50 -39.96
N PRO A 331 40.09 -1.78 -40.92
CA PRO A 331 41.53 -1.84 -41.11
C PRO A 331 42.24 -1.11 -39.95
N LEU A 332 43.23 -1.75 -39.35
CA LEU A 332 44.01 -1.21 -38.24
C LEU A 332 45.51 -1.26 -38.59
N PRO A 333 46.14 -0.10 -38.93
CA PRO A 333 47.53 -0.06 -39.36
C PRO A 333 48.54 -0.60 -38.35
N GLY A 334 49.73 -0.98 -38.80
CA GLY A 334 50.83 -1.39 -37.92
C GLY A 334 51.16 -0.33 -36.87
N GLY A 335 51.25 -0.74 -35.61
CA GLY A 335 51.46 0.16 -34.45
C GLY A 335 50.26 1.04 -34.07
N ALA A 336 49.10 0.93 -34.73
CA ALA A 336 47.94 1.77 -34.45
C ALA A 336 47.11 1.27 -33.24
N THR A 337 46.25 2.15 -32.71
CA THR A 337 45.28 1.81 -31.66
C THR A 337 43.98 2.58 -31.84
N GLU A 338 42.90 1.87 -32.13
CA GLU A 338 41.54 2.42 -32.21
C GLU A 338 40.91 2.42 -30.81
N ARG A 339 40.18 3.49 -30.45
CA ARG A 339 39.63 3.67 -29.11
C ARG A 339 38.12 3.87 -29.15
N TYR A 340 37.41 3.11 -28.33
CA TYR A 340 35.98 3.24 -28.09
C TYR A 340 35.75 3.66 -26.64
N ARG A 341 34.91 4.68 -26.43
CA ARG A 341 34.31 4.98 -25.13
C ARG A 341 32.94 4.30 -25.08
N VAL A 342 32.71 3.47 -24.09
CA VAL A 342 31.44 2.77 -23.85
C VAL A 342 30.76 3.37 -22.62
N ARG A 343 29.43 3.45 -22.65
CA ARG A 343 28.57 3.88 -21.55
C ARG A 343 27.44 2.89 -21.37
N ILE A 344 27.46 2.16 -20.26
CA ILE A 344 26.37 1.27 -19.86
C ILE A 344 25.41 2.07 -18.98
N ARG A 345 24.14 2.16 -19.36
CA ARG A 345 23.07 2.68 -18.51
C ARG A 345 22.50 1.57 -17.65
N LEU A 346 22.30 1.83 -16.37
CA LEU A 346 21.95 0.86 -15.33
C LEU A 346 20.84 1.38 -14.43
N LEU A 347 19.89 0.52 -14.08
CA LEU A 347 18.89 0.75 -13.02
C LEU A 347 19.06 -0.26 -11.88
N TRP A 348 18.68 0.15 -10.66
CA TRP A 348 18.55 -0.74 -9.51
C TRP A 348 17.20 -1.48 -9.57
N THR A 349 17.23 -2.80 -9.50
CA THR A 349 16.02 -3.63 -9.35
C THR A 349 15.73 -3.99 -7.89
N ASN A 350 16.68 -3.77 -6.97
CA ASN A 350 16.51 -3.99 -5.53
C ASN A 350 17.39 -3.03 -4.70
N SER A 351 16.81 -2.36 -3.70
CA SER A 351 17.49 -1.41 -2.80
C SER A 351 18.16 -2.03 -1.57
N THR A 352 17.97 -3.32 -1.29
CA THR A 352 18.41 -3.98 -0.03
C THR A 352 19.81 -4.58 -0.09
N ILE A 353 20.54 -4.35 -1.18
CA ILE A 353 21.77 -5.06 -1.52
C ILE A 353 23.01 -4.41 -0.87
N PRO A 354 23.97 -5.20 -0.35
CA PRO A 354 25.19 -4.67 0.28
C PRO A 354 26.06 -3.90 -0.73
N LEU A 355 27.08 -3.19 -0.24
CA LEU A 355 28.06 -2.55 -1.12
C LEU A 355 28.78 -3.60 -1.98
N LEU A 356 28.71 -3.46 -3.31
CA LEU A 356 29.27 -4.42 -4.25
C LEU A 356 30.54 -3.87 -4.91
N THR A 357 31.70 -4.31 -4.40
CA THR A 357 33.00 -3.91 -4.93
C THR A 357 33.60 -4.97 -5.86
N CYS A 358 34.50 -4.54 -6.73
CA CYS A 358 35.23 -5.40 -7.66
C CYS A 358 36.10 -6.45 -6.95
N ASP A 359 36.71 -6.08 -5.82
CA ASP A 359 37.52 -6.95 -4.97
C ASP A 359 36.69 -8.10 -4.36
N GLN A 360 35.41 -7.86 -4.08
CA GLN A 360 34.46 -8.88 -3.58
C GLN A 360 33.75 -9.61 -4.73
N GLY A 361 34.37 -9.65 -5.91
CA GLY A 361 33.79 -10.27 -7.11
C GLY A 361 32.64 -9.51 -7.77
N SER A 362 32.00 -8.58 -7.05
CA SER A 362 30.60 -8.20 -7.27
C SER A 362 30.37 -6.82 -7.90
N GLY A 363 31.42 -6.05 -8.19
CA GLY A 363 31.28 -4.77 -8.89
C GLY A 363 30.72 -4.92 -10.32
N ILE A 364 30.46 -3.79 -10.97
CA ILE A 364 29.94 -3.71 -12.34
C ILE A 364 31.02 -4.18 -13.32
N ARG A 365 30.98 -5.46 -13.69
CA ARG A 365 31.91 -6.07 -14.64
C ARG A 365 31.46 -5.79 -16.06
N ASN A 366 32.44 -5.68 -16.96
CA ASN A 366 32.21 -5.58 -18.39
C ASN A 366 33.41 -6.20 -19.12
N THR A 367 33.13 -7.06 -20.10
CA THR A 367 34.13 -7.74 -20.95
C THR A 367 33.91 -7.32 -22.39
N ALA A 368 34.95 -6.87 -23.08
CA ALA A 368 34.91 -6.67 -24.52
C ALA A 368 35.61 -7.83 -25.23
N ALA A 369 35.17 -8.21 -26.42
CA ALA A 369 35.73 -9.33 -27.16
C ALA A 369 35.74 -9.13 -28.68
N LEU A 370 36.78 -9.68 -29.31
CA LEU A 370 36.85 -9.96 -30.75
C LEU A 370 36.49 -11.44 -31.00
N PRO A 371 36.19 -11.84 -32.25
CA PRO A 371 35.93 -13.25 -32.57
C PRO A 371 37.14 -14.16 -32.32
N THR A 372 36.86 -15.43 -32.05
CA THR A 372 37.86 -16.46 -31.76
C THR A 372 38.93 -16.54 -32.87
N GLY A 373 40.17 -16.21 -32.53
CA GLY A 373 41.31 -16.27 -33.45
C GLY A 373 41.69 -14.94 -34.12
N GLU A 374 40.96 -13.84 -33.90
CA GLU A 374 41.43 -12.50 -34.30
C GLU A 374 42.42 -11.90 -33.29
N GLU A 375 42.30 -12.23 -32.00
CA GLU A 375 43.24 -11.80 -30.97
C GLU A 375 44.50 -12.67 -30.96
N ASN A 376 45.67 -12.03 -31.05
CA ASN A 376 46.99 -12.63 -31.18
C ASN A 376 47.37 -13.54 -29.99
N ALA A 377 46.95 -13.18 -28.78
CA ALA A 377 46.96 -14.05 -27.61
C ALA A 377 45.83 -13.63 -26.66
N PRO A 378 44.85 -14.50 -26.34
CA PRO A 378 43.70 -14.13 -25.51
C PRO A 378 44.16 -13.83 -24.09
N THR A 379 44.19 -12.54 -23.77
CA THR A 379 44.61 -11.99 -22.47
C THR A 379 43.38 -11.59 -21.65
N ASN A 380 43.50 -11.58 -20.32
CA ASN A 380 42.36 -11.34 -19.42
C ASN A 380 42.16 -9.85 -19.08
N ASP A 381 42.85 -8.96 -19.77
CA ASP A 381 42.77 -7.49 -19.68
C ASP A 381 41.71 -6.88 -20.62
N ASN A 382 41.08 -7.69 -21.48
CA ASN A 382 39.85 -7.36 -22.19
C ASN A 382 38.60 -7.27 -21.26
N THR A 383 38.76 -7.63 -19.99
CA THR A 383 37.73 -7.61 -18.93
C THR A 383 38.11 -6.64 -17.82
N THR A 384 37.17 -5.79 -17.39
CA THR A 384 37.39 -4.88 -16.28
C THR A 384 36.14 -4.65 -15.43
N CYS A 385 36.28 -3.89 -14.34
CA CYS A 385 35.23 -3.72 -13.34
C CYS A 385 35.23 -2.29 -12.76
N LEU A 386 34.05 -1.81 -12.40
CA LEU A 386 33.84 -0.58 -11.61
C LEU A 386 33.06 -0.92 -10.34
N ASP A 387 33.44 -0.34 -9.20
CA ASP A 387 32.65 -0.51 -7.97
C ASP A 387 31.24 0.05 -8.14
N ALA A 388 30.25 -0.67 -7.65
CA ALA A 388 28.89 -0.15 -7.58
C ALA A 388 28.82 0.92 -6.47
N PRO A 389 28.13 2.07 -6.70
CA PRO A 389 27.71 2.91 -5.60
C PRO A 389 26.75 2.13 -4.68
N HIS A 390 26.51 2.62 -3.47
CA HIS A 390 25.42 2.07 -2.65
C HIS A 390 24.08 2.22 -3.36
N PRO A 391 23.16 1.24 -3.26
CA PRO A 391 21.79 1.45 -3.69
C PRO A 391 21.18 2.62 -2.92
N PRO A 392 20.51 3.57 -3.59
CA PRO A 392 19.87 4.69 -2.91
C PRO A 392 18.70 4.16 -2.08
N GLN A 393 18.58 4.64 -0.84
CA GLN A 393 17.51 4.23 0.08
C GLN A 393 16.34 5.23 -0.01
N PRO A 394 15.24 4.90 -0.70
CA PRO A 394 14.11 5.81 -0.86
C PRO A 394 13.32 5.95 0.45
N ALA A 395 12.93 7.17 0.79
CA ALA A 395 12.27 7.50 2.05
C ALA A 395 11.19 8.58 1.87
N ILE A 396 10.01 8.33 2.46
CA ILE A 396 8.86 9.23 2.46
C ILE A 396 8.39 9.45 3.90
N ALA A 397 8.08 10.69 4.26
CA ALA A 397 7.43 11.04 5.51
C ALA A 397 6.06 11.66 5.24
N LEU A 398 5.11 11.40 6.13
CA LEU A 398 3.77 11.98 6.12
C LEU A 398 3.48 12.59 7.50
N VAL A 399 3.05 13.85 7.51
CA VAL A 399 2.48 14.50 8.70
C VAL A 399 1.02 14.79 8.43
N LYS A 400 0.13 14.31 9.31
CA LYS A 400 -1.32 14.48 9.19
C LYS A 400 -1.82 15.40 10.29
N THR A 401 -2.53 16.46 9.90
CA THR A 401 -3.08 17.48 10.80
C THR A 401 -4.53 17.76 10.41
N GLY A 402 -5.46 17.66 11.35
CA GLY A 402 -6.79 18.26 11.24
C GLY A 402 -7.01 19.22 12.41
N THR A 403 -8.08 20.01 12.37
CA THR A 403 -8.51 20.83 13.52
C THR A 403 -10.03 20.96 13.47
N PRO A 404 -10.77 20.48 14.50
CA PRO A 404 -12.22 20.55 14.50
C PRO A 404 -12.71 21.98 14.82
N PRO A 405 -13.90 22.38 14.35
CA PRO A 405 -14.55 23.60 14.81
C PRO A 405 -14.77 23.59 16.34
N ALA A 406 -14.62 24.74 16.99
CA ALA A 406 -14.74 24.85 18.45
C ALA A 406 -16.14 24.44 18.99
N ALA A 407 -17.18 24.65 18.19
CA ALA A 407 -18.55 24.21 18.44
C ALA A 407 -18.98 23.15 17.41
N ALA A 408 -18.29 22.01 17.42
CA ALA A 408 -18.56 20.91 16.50
C ALA A 408 -19.95 20.27 16.73
N THR A 409 -20.71 20.16 15.64
CA THR A 409 -21.98 19.41 15.55
C THR A 409 -21.86 18.28 14.53
N ALA A 410 -22.84 17.39 14.48
CA ALA A 410 -22.99 16.52 13.31
C ALA A 410 -23.16 17.40 12.05
N GLY A 411 -22.54 16.99 10.95
CA GLY A 411 -22.49 17.79 9.71
C GLY A 411 -21.42 18.90 9.68
N SER A 412 -20.76 19.21 10.81
CA SER A 412 -19.57 20.08 10.82
C SER A 412 -18.41 19.41 10.07
N THR A 413 -17.57 20.18 9.38
CA THR A 413 -16.41 19.64 8.65
C THR A 413 -15.07 19.91 9.35
N ILE A 414 -14.17 18.94 9.26
CA ILE A 414 -12.76 19.05 9.66
C ILE A 414 -11.91 19.12 8.38
N PRO A 415 -11.23 20.24 8.09
CA PRO A 415 -10.22 20.29 7.05
C PRO A 415 -8.97 19.53 7.53
N TYR A 416 -8.58 18.50 6.79
CA TYR A 416 -7.33 17.78 7.00
C TYR A 416 -6.27 18.25 5.99
N THR A 417 -5.06 18.41 6.50
CA THR A 417 -3.83 18.66 5.76
C THR A 417 -2.83 17.53 5.94
N PHE A 418 -2.26 17.11 4.81
CA PHE A 418 -1.30 16.02 4.69
C PHE A 418 -0.01 16.60 4.13
N THR A 419 0.98 16.88 4.97
CA THR A 419 2.29 17.33 4.51
C THR A 419 3.13 16.10 4.21
N VAL A 420 3.46 15.89 2.94
CA VAL A 420 4.34 14.80 2.50
C VAL A 420 5.73 15.36 2.25
N THR A 421 6.77 14.72 2.78
CA THR A 421 8.17 15.07 2.53
C THR A 421 8.85 13.92 1.79
N ASN A 422 9.56 14.23 0.71
CA ASN A 422 10.53 13.31 0.12
C ASN A 422 11.84 13.39 0.91
N ASN A 423 12.13 12.37 1.73
CA ASN A 423 13.36 12.26 2.50
C ASN A 423 14.45 11.45 1.76
N SER A 424 14.20 11.02 0.52
CA SER A 424 15.15 10.25 -0.29
C SER A 424 16.34 11.13 -0.71
N PRO A 425 17.61 10.71 -0.50
CA PRO A 425 18.75 11.45 -1.00
C PRO A 425 18.83 11.34 -2.52
N ASN A 426 18.91 12.48 -3.21
CA ASN A 426 19.11 12.60 -4.66
C ASN A 426 18.13 11.81 -5.55
N ILE A 427 16.93 11.48 -5.06
CA ILE A 427 15.88 10.78 -5.83
C ILE A 427 14.60 11.60 -5.86
N PHE A 428 13.92 11.64 -7.02
CA PHE A 428 12.54 12.10 -7.11
C PHE A 428 11.55 10.99 -6.72
N LEU A 429 10.44 11.39 -6.10
CA LEU A 429 9.25 10.55 -5.93
C LEU A 429 8.18 10.99 -6.92
N THR A 430 7.64 10.07 -7.70
CA THR A 430 6.53 10.29 -8.66
C THR A 430 5.24 9.63 -8.18
N ASP A 431 4.14 9.99 -8.85
CA ASP A 431 2.83 9.35 -8.72
C ASP A 431 2.33 9.28 -7.27
N LEU A 432 2.64 10.31 -6.47
CA LEU A 432 2.25 10.38 -5.07
C LEU A 432 0.73 10.30 -4.93
N THR A 433 0.27 9.34 -4.14
CA THR A 433 -1.12 9.17 -3.73
C THR A 433 -1.23 9.17 -2.20
N ILE A 434 -2.35 9.66 -1.69
CA ILE A 434 -2.78 9.48 -0.31
C ILE A 434 -4.02 8.59 -0.31
N THR A 435 -4.12 7.67 0.64
CA THR A 435 -5.32 6.86 0.88
C THR A 435 -5.71 6.97 2.35
N ASP A 436 -6.99 7.26 2.60
CA ASP A 436 -7.54 7.56 3.92
C ASP A 436 -8.93 6.88 4.03
N PRO A 437 -9.17 5.98 5.01
CA PRO A 437 -10.44 5.27 5.12
C PRO A 437 -11.65 6.15 5.46
N LEU A 438 -11.44 7.40 5.89
CA LEU A 438 -12.48 8.35 6.26
C LEU A 438 -12.65 9.48 5.23
N ILE A 439 -11.68 9.67 4.31
CA ILE A 439 -11.67 10.78 3.33
C ILE A 439 -11.31 10.24 1.94
N SER A 440 -12.32 10.12 1.07
CA SER A 440 -12.12 9.73 -0.33
C SER A 440 -11.42 10.81 -1.16
N ASP A 441 -11.78 12.07 -0.94
CA ASP A 441 -11.50 13.16 -1.86
C ASP A 441 -10.25 13.95 -1.43
N ILE A 442 -9.08 13.31 -1.53
CA ILE A 442 -7.79 13.94 -1.22
C ILE A 442 -7.11 14.45 -2.50
N THR A 443 -6.85 15.75 -2.54
CA THR A 443 -6.14 16.43 -3.63
C THR A 443 -4.77 16.91 -3.16
N CYS A 444 -3.72 16.77 -3.98
CA CYS A 444 -2.36 17.20 -3.67
C CYS A 444 -1.95 18.40 -4.53
N ASP A 445 -1.31 19.40 -3.93
CA ASP A 445 -0.80 20.60 -4.62
C ASP A 445 0.24 20.24 -5.71
N ASN A 446 0.94 19.11 -5.53
CA ASN A 446 1.89 18.50 -6.46
C ASN A 446 2.05 17.00 -6.13
N ASN A 447 2.17 16.13 -7.15
CA ASN A 447 2.37 14.68 -7.02
C ASN A 447 3.80 14.19 -7.37
N ARG A 448 4.73 15.09 -7.74
CA ARG A 448 6.13 14.79 -8.08
C ARG A 448 7.11 15.62 -7.23
N LEU A 449 7.88 14.96 -6.36
CA LEU A 449 8.73 15.61 -5.35
C LEU A 449 10.21 15.38 -5.59
N SER A 450 11.01 16.44 -5.69
CA SER A 450 12.48 16.35 -5.64
C SER A 450 12.99 16.02 -4.23
N ALA A 451 14.22 15.53 -4.11
CA ALA A 451 14.86 15.23 -2.84
C ALA A 451 14.79 16.40 -1.84
N GLY A 452 14.34 16.13 -0.61
CA GLY A 452 14.20 17.13 0.46
C GLY A 452 12.99 18.07 0.35
N THR A 453 12.15 17.94 -0.68
CA THR A 453 10.97 18.83 -0.86
C THR A 453 9.68 18.28 -0.27
N THR A 454 8.77 19.21 0.04
CA THR A 454 7.43 18.93 0.57
C THR A 454 6.32 19.29 -0.39
N THR A 455 5.20 18.57 -0.31
CA THR A 455 3.90 18.97 -0.88
C THR A 455 2.82 18.93 0.20
N THR A 456 1.73 19.66 0.00
CA THR A 456 0.55 19.56 0.84
C THR A 456 -0.57 18.89 0.05
N CYS A 457 -1.23 17.91 0.65
CA CYS A 457 -2.52 17.42 0.19
C CYS A 457 -3.62 17.82 1.19
N ARG A 458 -4.85 17.90 0.68
CA ARG A 458 -6.03 18.43 1.39
C ARG A 458 -7.23 17.52 1.14
N GLY A 459 -8.03 17.32 2.17
CA GLY A 459 -9.31 16.63 2.11
C GLY A 459 -10.15 16.98 3.34
N ASN A 460 -11.47 16.81 3.27
CA ASN A 460 -12.38 17.18 4.35
C ASN A 460 -13.06 15.94 4.92
N TYR A 461 -13.21 15.90 6.24
CA TYR A 461 -14.04 14.90 6.92
C TYR A 461 -15.30 15.56 7.50
N THR A 462 -16.47 14.92 7.37
CA THR A 462 -17.72 15.41 7.96
C THR A 462 -18.01 14.65 9.26
N ILE A 463 -18.09 15.39 10.37
CA ILE A 463 -18.32 14.85 11.71
C ILE A 463 -19.71 14.19 11.77
N THR A 464 -19.74 12.95 12.23
CA THR A 464 -20.96 12.14 12.41
C THR A 464 -21.48 12.22 13.85
N THR A 465 -22.69 11.72 14.09
CA THR A 465 -23.23 11.50 15.44
C THR A 465 -22.42 10.46 16.22
N THR A 466 -21.85 9.47 15.55
CA THR A 466 -20.96 8.46 16.14
C THR A 466 -19.69 9.09 16.71
N ASP A 467 -19.09 10.06 15.99
CA ASP A 467 -17.88 10.75 16.44
C ASP A 467 -18.11 11.60 17.69
N LEU A 468 -19.27 12.26 17.76
CA LEU A 468 -19.69 13.03 18.93
C LEU A 468 -19.90 12.14 20.16
N ASN A 469 -20.54 10.98 20.00
CA ASN A 469 -20.71 10.00 21.07
C ASN A 469 -19.40 9.29 21.46
N ALA A 470 -18.42 9.23 20.55
CA ALA A 470 -17.06 8.78 20.84
C ALA A 470 -16.20 9.85 21.55
N GLY A 471 -16.57 11.13 21.47
CA GLY A 471 -15.82 12.28 22.00
C GLY A 471 -14.48 12.54 21.31
N LYS A 472 -14.15 11.78 20.25
CA LYS A 472 -12.88 11.86 19.53
C LYS A 472 -12.99 11.26 18.14
N ILE A 473 -12.24 11.81 17.20
CA ILE A 473 -12.02 11.25 15.86
C ILE A 473 -10.58 10.77 15.79
N THR A 474 -10.35 9.53 15.35
CA THR A 474 -9.01 9.01 15.07
C THR A 474 -8.93 8.67 13.59
N ASN A 475 -8.18 9.47 12.83
CA ASN A 475 -8.05 9.28 11.39
C ASN A 475 -6.60 8.94 11.00
N THR A 476 -6.40 7.81 10.31
CA THR A 476 -5.11 7.33 9.79
C THR A 476 -5.10 7.38 8.27
N ALA A 477 -4.05 7.94 7.65
CA ALA A 477 -3.85 7.87 6.21
C ALA A 477 -2.49 7.25 5.87
N THR A 478 -2.40 6.71 4.66
CA THR A 478 -1.20 6.16 4.04
C THR A 478 -0.80 7.05 2.87
N ALA A 479 0.47 7.49 2.82
CA ALA A 479 1.06 8.04 1.61
C ALA A 479 1.79 6.93 0.84
N SER A 480 1.70 6.94 -0.48
CA SER A 480 2.42 6.02 -1.37
C SER A 480 3.02 6.79 -2.55
N ALA A 481 4.28 6.54 -2.88
CA ALA A 481 4.93 7.11 -4.06
C ALA A 481 5.89 6.12 -4.72
N LEU A 482 6.17 6.32 -6.01
CA LEU A 482 7.16 5.55 -6.76
C LEU A 482 8.51 6.29 -6.75
N PRO A 483 9.62 5.69 -6.29
CA PRO A 483 10.94 6.29 -6.43
C PRO A 483 11.46 6.20 -7.87
N ALA A 484 12.09 7.27 -8.36
CA ALA A 484 12.67 7.32 -9.70
C ALA A 484 13.68 6.17 -9.92
N GLY A 485 13.55 5.47 -11.07
CA GLY A 485 14.41 4.36 -11.48
C GLY A 485 14.11 3.00 -10.84
N PHE A 486 13.12 2.91 -9.96
CA PHE A 486 12.65 1.64 -9.42
C PHE A 486 11.52 1.04 -10.27
N ASP A 487 11.33 -0.27 -10.17
CA ASP A 487 10.19 -0.96 -10.77
C ASP A 487 8.86 -0.34 -10.29
N PRO A 488 7.84 -0.13 -11.16
CA PRO A 488 6.55 0.45 -10.77
C PRO A 488 5.82 -0.25 -9.61
N THR A 489 6.12 -1.52 -9.34
CA THR A 489 5.59 -2.27 -8.19
C THR A 489 6.28 -1.91 -6.86
N ASN A 490 7.54 -1.45 -6.88
CA ASN A 490 8.36 -1.13 -5.71
C ASN A 490 8.06 0.27 -5.13
N ARG A 491 6.77 0.56 -4.88
CA ARG A 491 6.32 1.81 -4.28
C ARG A 491 6.63 1.85 -2.78
N ILE A 492 7.21 2.95 -2.32
CA ILE A 492 7.37 3.20 -0.89
C ILE A 492 6.06 3.66 -0.28
N THR A 493 5.83 3.33 1.00
CA THR A 493 4.66 3.75 1.76
C THR A 493 5.03 4.22 3.17
N THR A 494 4.19 5.08 3.75
CA THR A 494 4.28 5.52 5.15
C THR A 494 2.91 5.91 5.66
N THR A 495 2.67 5.84 6.97
CA THR A 495 1.36 6.13 7.57
C THR A 495 1.44 7.23 8.63
N ALA A 496 0.34 7.98 8.78
CA ALA A 496 0.20 8.99 9.82
C ALA A 496 -1.22 8.98 10.40
N THR A 497 -1.30 8.90 11.72
CA THR A 497 -2.54 8.97 12.50
C THR A 497 -2.67 10.33 13.17
N ASN A 498 -3.87 10.90 13.12
CA ASN A 498 -4.22 12.14 13.80
C ASN A 498 -5.50 11.89 14.63
N THR A 499 -5.36 11.95 15.96
CA THR A 499 -6.48 11.84 16.90
C THR A 499 -6.84 13.21 17.43
N LEU A 500 -8.09 13.61 17.23
CA LEU A 500 -8.64 14.90 17.61
C LEU A 500 -9.74 14.69 18.66
N PRO A 501 -9.71 15.38 19.81
CA PRO A 501 -10.89 15.46 20.67
C PRO A 501 -11.98 16.25 19.95
N VAL A 502 -13.23 15.82 20.11
CA VAL A 502 -14.40 16.59 19.67
C VAL A 502 -15.18 16.97 20.93
N ASN A 503 -15.60 18.22 21.05
CA ASN A 503 -16.24 18.74 22.27
C ASN A 503 -17.62 18.10 22.50
N SER A 504 -17.66 16.94 23.14
CA SER A 504 -18.88 16.21 23.50
C SER A 504 -19.42 16.66 24.85
N THR A 505 -20.39 17.57 24.84
CA THR A 505 -21.10 18.07 26.01
C THR A 505 -22.47 17.39 26.15
N ALA A 506 -22.67 16.67 27.25
CA ALA A 506 -23.99 16.21 27.68
C ALA A 506 -24.72 17.37 28.38
N ALA A 507 -25.93 17.69 27.95
CA ALA A 507 -26.78 18.67 28.61
C ALA A 507 -28.25 18.28 28.47
N LEU A 508 -29.02 18.53 29.51
CA LEU A 508 -30.42 18.16 29.66
C LEU A 508 -31.21 19.44 29.97
N THR A 509 -32.42 19.59 29.43
CA THR A 509 -33.38 20.59 29.90
C THR A 509 -34.75 19.98 30.15
N LEU A 510 -35.34 20.31 31.29
CA LEU A 510 -36.68 19.92 31.71
C LEU A 510 -37.62 21.13 31.67
N ASN A 511 -38.73 20.98 30.95
CA ASN A 511 -39.91 21.83 31.12
C ASN A 511 -40.97 21.08 31.94
N LYS A 512 -41.60 21.76 32.90
CA LYS A 512 -42.67 21.22 33.75
C LYS A 512 -43.87 22.16 33.73
N THR A 513 -45.00 21.68 33.24
CA THR A 513 -46.27 22.43 33.25
C THR A 513 -47.30 21.74 34.15
N ALA A 514 -48.30 22.51 34.58
CA ALA A 514 -49.36 22.04 35.48
C ALA A 514 -50.72 22.55 34.98
N THR A 515 -51.66 21.63 34.77
CA THR A 515 -53.00 21.92 34.22
C THR A 515 -54.05 21.32 35.13
N ALA A 516 -54.92 22.15 35.70
CA ALA A 516 -56.08 21.67 36.45
C ALA A 516 -57.12 21.05 35.51
N GLN A 517 -57.82 20.01 35.97
CA GLN A 517 -58.93 19.41 35.22
C GLN A 517 -60.11 20.38 35.05
N ASP A 518 -60.33 21.27 36.02
CA ASP A 518 -61.21 22.44 35.91
C ASP A 518 -60.46 23.68 36.44
N PRO A 519 -59.88 24.51 35.54
CA PRO A 519 -59.17 25.73 35.92
C PRO A 519 -60.08 26.83 36.50
N SER A 520 -61.38 26.79 36.20
CA SER A 520 -62.39 27.74 36.70
C SER A 520 -62.80 27.42 38.14
N ALA A 521 -62.97 26.14 38.46
CA ALA A 521 -63.21 25.67 39.82
C ALA A 521 -62.04 25.99 40.75
N LEU A 522 -60.80 25.78 40.27
CA LEU A 522 -59.57 25.99 41.03
C LEU A 522 -59.51 27.36 41.73
N THR A 523 -59.99 28.42 41.06
CA THR A 523 -59.91 29.81 41.55
C THR A 523 -61.16 30.30 42.26
N THR A 524 -62.19 29.47 42.44
CA THR A 524 -63.49 29.90 42.99
C THR A 524 -64.13 28.96 44.00
N ASN A 525 -63.94 27.63 43.90
CA ASN A 525 -64.65 26.66 44.72
C ASN A 525 -63.90 25.32 44.93
N ALA A 526 -62.57 25.33 44.82
CA ALA A 526 -61.69 24.16 44.82
C ALA A 526 -61.99 23.17 45.97
N ALA A 527 -61.97 21.88 45.64
CA ALA A 527 -62.34 20.78 46.52
C ALA A 527 -61.19 19.77 46.70
N VAL A 528 -61.23 19.06 47.83
CA VAL A 528 -60.29 17.97 48.12
C VAL A 528 -60.57 16.82 47.15
N GLY A 529 -59.56 16.43 46.37
CA GLY A 529 -59.69 15.42 45.32
C GLY A 529 -59.63 15.96 43.88
N ASP A 530 -59.76 17.28 43.68
CA ASP A 530 -59.64 17.91 42.36
C ASP A 530 -58.26 17.62 41.74
N ARG A 531 -58.23 17.33 40.44
CA ARG A 531 -57.01 16.84 39.78
C ARG A 531 -56.20 17.93 39.08
N ILE A 532 -54.89 17.90 39.33
CA ILE A 532 -53.86 18.63 38.60
C ILE A 532 -53.04 17.61 37.78
N THR A 533 -53.03 17.75 36.47
CA THR A 533 -52.13 17.00 35.59
C THR A 533 -50.81 17.75 35.45
N TYR A 534 -49.71 17.10 35.76
CA TYR A 534 -48.36 17.59 35.47
C TYR A 534 -47.85 16.94 34.19
N THR A 535 -47.25 17.75 33.31
CA THR A 535 -46.55 17.29 32.11
C THR A 535 -45.08 17.66 32.22
N PHE A 536 -44.22 16.68 31.99
CA PHE A 536 -42.77 16.81 31.95
C PHE A 536 -42.32 16.65 30.50
N THR A 537 -41.56 17.61 29.98
CA THR A 537 -40.93 17.51 28.66
C THR A 537 -39.42 17.62 28.84
N ILE A 538 -38.71 16.56 28.53
CA ILE A 538 -37.26 16.43 28.65
C ILE A 538 -36.65 16.60 27.27
N THR A 539 -35.64 17.45 27.14
CA THR A 539 -34.93 17.74 25.87
C THR A 539 -33.44 17.46 26.04
N ASN A 540 -32.83 16.81 25.05
CA ASN A 540 -31.38 16.72 24.95
C ASN A 540 -30.83 18.02 24.35
N SER A 541 -30.36 18.92 25.21
CA SER A 541 -29.77 20.21 24.84
C SER A 541 -28.25 20.14 24.63
N GLY A 542 -27.65 18.95 24.79
CA GLY A 542 -26.25 18.69 24.49
C GLY A 542 -26.01 18.32 23.03
N ASN A 543 -24.77 17.92 22.72
CA ASN A 543 -24.35 17.38 21.42
C ASN A 543 -23.83 15.94 21.55
N LYS A 544 -24.41 15.17 22.48
CA LYS A 544 -24.11 13.77 22.80
C LYS A 544 -25.44 13.04 23.03
N THR A 545 -25.62 11.82 22.53
CA THR A 545 -26.85 11.05 22.81
C THR A 545 -26.99 10.81 24.31
N LEU A 546 -28.23 10.93 24.80
CA LEU A 546 -28.58 10.65 26.19
C LEU A 546 -29.46 9.39 26.28
N HIS A 547 -29.35 8.69 27.39
CA HIS A 547 -29.95 7.38 27.65
C HIS A 547 -30.75 7.43 28.95
N GLN A 548 -31.80 6.60 29.01
CA GLN A 548 -32.65 6.40 30.19
C GLN A 548 -33.17 7.71 30.83
N PRO A 549 -33.86 8.61 30.08
CA PRO A 549 -34.48 9.80 30.65
C PRO A 549 -35.58 9.44 31.66
N THR A 550 -35.35 9.76 32.94
CA THR A 550 -36.28 9.54 34.06
C THR A 550 -36.71 10.85 34.74
N ILE A 551 -37.80 10.79 35.51
CA ILE A 551 -38.28 11.85 36.39
C ILE A 551 -38.34 11.36 37.84
N ASP A 552 -37.84 12.19 38.76
CA ASP A 552 -38.13 12.17 40.19
C ASP A 552 -39.04 13.36 40.55
N ASP A 553 -40.16 13.10 41.24
CA ASP A 553 -41.09 14.13 41.74
C ASP A 553 -41.58 13.75 43.15
N PRO A 554 -41.06 14.40 44.21
CA PRO A 554 -41.38 14.05 45.60
C PRO A 554 -42.84 14.30 46.00
N ILE A 555 -43.55 15.24 45.36
CA ILE A 555 -44.95 15.57 45.71
C ILE A 555 -45.92 14.58 45.07
N LEU A 556 -45.56 14.06 43.90
CA LEU A 556 -46.31 12.99 43.22
C LEU A 556 -45.96 11.59 43.74
N GLY A 557 -44.96 11.46 44.62
CA GLY A 557 -44.46 10.16 45.10
C GLY A 557 -43.76 9.35 43.99
N ILE A 558 -43.16 10.04 43.03
CA ILE A 558 -42.55 9.45 41.83
C ILE A 558 -41.04 9.39 42.00
N THR A 559 -40.45 8.24 41.67
CA THR A 559 -39.00 8.03 41.66
C THR A 559 -38.60 7.21 40.44
N ASN A 560 -37.56 7.66 39.72
CA ASN A 560 -37.00 7.04 38.52
C ASN A 560 -38.04 6.63 37.46
N LYS A 561 -39.10 7.42 37.27
CA LYS A 561 -40.15 7.10 36.28
C LYS A 561 -39.64 7.32 34.86
N PRO A 562 -39.59 6.30 33.98
CA PRO A 562 -39.15 6.48 32.60
C PRO A 562 -40.07 7.42 31.82
N CYS A 563 -39.49 8.24 30.95
CA CYS A 563 -40.18 9.20 30.12
C CYS A 563 -39.71 9.00 28.67
N GLY A 564 -40.40 8.12 27.95
CA GLY A 564 -39.93 7.53 26.68
C GLY A 564 -39.49 6.07 26.87
N THR A 565 -39.07 5.43 25.77
CA THR A 565 -38.77 3.99 25.73
C THR A 565 -37.36 3.67 25.18
N GLY A 566 -36.48 4.67 25.10
CA GLY A 566 -35.15 4.52 24.50
C GLY A 566 -34.33 5.80 24.59
N ASP A 567 -33.33 5.88 23.71
CA ASP A 567 -32.34 6.96 23.66
C ASP A 567 -32.95 8.28 23.18
N LEU A 568 -32.44 9.39 23.71
CA LEU A 568 -32.79 10.76 23.34
C LEU A 568 -31.64 11.35 22.51
N ALA A 569 -31.83 11.41 21.19
CA ALA A 569 -30.81 11.92 20.28
C ALA A 569 -30.60 13.44 20.43
N ILE A 570 -29.60 13.96 19.74
CA ILE A 570 -29.17 15.37 19.85
C ILE A 570 -30.31 16.30 19.38
N GLY A 571 -30.83 17.13 20.28
CA GLY A 571 -31.96 18.03 20.02
C GLY A 571 -33.36 17.41 20.16
N ASP A 572 -33.47 16.10 20.38
CA ASP A 572 -34.77 15.44 20.52
C ASP A 572 -35.43 15.72 21.87
N THR A 573 -36.76 15.59 21.88
CA THR A 573 -37.60 15.74 23.08
C THR A 573 -38.40 14.48 23.36
N THR A 574 -38.56 14.15 24.64
CA THR A 574 -39.48 13.13 25.13
C THR A 574 -40.39 13.73 26.20
N SER A 575 -41.59 13.16 26.41
CA SER A 575 -42.52 13.66 27.42
C SER A 575 -43.26 12.56 28.16
N CYS A 576 -43.74 12.90 29.36
CA CYS A 576 -44.48 12.02 30.22
C CYS A 576 -45.37 12.82 31.18
N THR A 577 -46.43 12.19 31.68
CA THR A 577 -47.40 12.85 32.58
C THR A 577 -47.58 12.11 33.90
N ALA A 578 -48.20 12.78 34.86
CA ALA A 578 -48.71 12.24 36.13
C ALA A 578 -49.79 13.18 36.70
N THR A 579 -50.60 12.71 37.67
CA THR A 579 -51.67 13.53 38.29
C THR A 579 -51.54 13.63 39.79
N TYR A 580 -51.71 14.84 40.34
CA TYR A 580 -51.92 15.12 41.75
C TYR A 580 -53.42 15.29 42.03
N ALA A 581 -53.86 14.99 43.25
CA ALA A 581 -55.19 15.32 43.74
C ALA A 581 -55.05 16.31 44.91
N LEU A 582 -55.72 17.46 44.84
CA LEU A 582 -55.58 18.53 45.84
C LEU A 582 -55.93 18.04 47.24
N THR A 583 -55.05 18.31 48.21
CA THR A 583 -55.33 18.08 49.62
C THR A 583 -55.96 19.32 50.25
N LYS A 584 -56.59 19.15 51.41
CA LYS A 584 -57.12 20.27 52.20
C LYS A 584 -56.05 21.32 52.51
N ALA A 585 -54.81 20.89 52.71
CA ALA A 585 -53.69 21.77 53.05
C ALA A 585 -53.17 22.59 51.86
N ASP A 586 -53.46 22.23 50.62
CA ASP A 586 -53.05 23.00 49.43
C ASP A 586 -54.05 24.12 49.14
N ILE A 587 -55.34 23.81 49.33
CA ILE A 587 -56.45 24.77 49.34
C ILE A 587 -56.24 25.80 50.46
N ASP A 588 -55.88 25.35 51.67
CA ASP A 588 -55.63 26.26 52.81
C ASP A 588 -54.37 27.13 52.65
N ARG A 589 -53.45 26.77 51.76
CA ARG A 589 -52.27 27.59 51.41
C ARG A 589 -52.53 28.53 50.23
N GLY A 590 -53.65 28.39 49.53
CA GLY A 590 -53.96 29.12 48.30
C GLY A 590 -53.02 28.86 47.12
N ARG A 591 -52.08 27.89 47.23
CA ARG A 591 -51.05 27.63 46.24
C ARG A 591 -50.49 26.21 46.34
N LEU A 592 -50.05 25.67 45.21
CA LEU A 592 -49.34 24.39 45.09
C LEU A 592 -48.08 24.59 44.23
N THR A 593 -46.91 24.54 44.84
CA THR A 593 -45.60 24.55 44.16
C THR A 593 -45.07 23.12 44.08
N ASN A 594 -44.73 22.66 42.88
CA ASN A 594 -44.20 21.32 42.66
C ASN A 594 -42.90 21.36 41.83
N ILE A 595 -41.82 20.80 42.38
CA ILE A 595 -40.48 20.69 41.80
C ILE A 595 -40.24 19.24 41.38
N ALA A 596 -39.72 19.01 40.18
CA ALA A 596 -39.21 17.70 39.76
C ALA A 596 -37.82 17.82 39.17
N THR A 597 -37.08 16.72 39.20
CA THR A 597 -35.76 16.58 38.58
C THR A 597 -35.86 15.55 37.45
N ALA A 598 -35.37 15.91 36.27
CA ALA A 598 -35.09 14.97 35.20
C ALA A 598 -33.66 14.49 35.32
N THR A 599 -33.44 13.21 35.03
CA THR A 599 -32.12 12.56 35.07
C THR A 599 -31.90 11.79 33.78
N ALA A 600 -30.69 11.84 33.21
CA ALA A 600 -30.29 11.03 32.06
C ALA A 600 -28.79 10.73 32.08
N LEU A 601 -28.36 9.67 31.39
CA LEU A 601 -26.96 9.28 31.24
C LEU A 601 -26.47 9.66 29.83
N GLY A 602 -25.24 10.15 29.67
CA GLY A 602 -24.64 10.32 28.33
C GLY A 602 -23.81 9.09 27.92
N THR A 603 -23.65 8.78 26.63
CA THR A 603 -22.73 7.69 26.22
C THR A 603 -21.28 8.15 26.16
N ALA A 604 -20.48 7.89 27.19
CA ALA A 604 -19.02 8.01 27.12
C ALA A 604 -18.41 6.85 26.32
N GLY A 605 -18.21 7.02 25.02
CA GLY A 605 -17.43 6.08 24.20
C GLY A 605 -18.07 4.70 24.00
N GLY A 606 -19.40 4.60 24.06
CA GLY A 606 -20.16 3.34 23.99
C GLY A 606 -20.52 2.72 25.34
N THR A 607 -20.16 3.37 26.45
CA THR A 607 -20.63 3.03 27.81
C THR A 607 -21.28 4.25 28.46
N ASP A 608 -22.17 4.05 29.44
CA ASP A 608 -22.78 5.17 30.16
C ASP A 608 -21.73 6.01 30.94
N ASP A 609 -21.93 7.33 30.95
CA ASP A 609 -21.15 8.29 31.71
C ASP A 609 -21.41 8.06 33.23
N PRO A 610 -20.37 7.88 34.07
CA PRO A 610 -20.56 7.61 35.49
C PRO A 610 -21.19 8.76 36.28
N ALA A 611 -21.29 9.96 35.69
CA ALA A 611 -22.02 11.09 36.25
C ALA A 611 -23.37 11.28 35.53
N PRO A 612 -24.52 11.07 36.20
CA PRO A 612 -25.82 11.40 35.62
C PRO A 612 -25.96 12.91 35.43
N ILE A 613 -26.53 13.30 34.29
CA ILE A 613 -26.89 14.68 33.98
C ILE A 613 -28.31 14.93 34.52
N THR A 614 -28.49 16.02 35.24
CA THR A 614 -29.77 16.38 35.86
C THR A 614 -30.17 17.82 35.55
N ASP A 615 -31.47 18.05 35.39
CA ASP A 615 -32.08 19.40 35.40
C ASP A 615 -33.36 19.42 36.25
N SER A 616 -33.71 20.56 36.83
CA SER A 616 -34.81 20.67 37.81
C SER A 616 -35.78 21.79 37.45
N ALA A 617 -37.06 21.44 37.27
CA ALA A 617 -38.11 22.37 36.88
C ALA A 617 -39.21 22.49 37.95
N THR A 618 -39.70 23.72 38.12
CA THR A 618 -40.74 24.07 39.10
C THR A 618 -41.99 24.58 38.41
N ALA A 619 -43.14 23.97 38.69
CA ALA A 619 -44.44 24.50 38.33
C ALA A 619 -45.18 24.94 39.59
N THR A 620 -45.78 26.13 39.58
CA THR A 620 -46.59 26.64 40.71
C THR A 620 -47.98 27.06 40.23
N LEU A 621 -49.00 26.55 40.91
CA LEU A 621 -50.37 27.04 40.82
C LEU A 621 -50.65 27.99 41.99
N THR A 622 -51.33 29.09 41.71
CA THR A 622 -51.65 30.16 42.68
C THR A 622 -53.12 30.54 42.60
N GLY A 623 -53.70 30.98 43.71
CA GLY A 623 -55.11 31.37 43.78
C GLY A 623 -56.04 30.16 43.93
N ILE A 624 -55.58 29.08 44.57
CA ILE A 624 -56.41 27.91 44.87
C ILE A 624 -57.44 28.30 45.93
N ALA A 625 -58.67 28.60 45.54
CA ALA A 625 -59.66 29.19 46.43
C ALA A 625 -60.61 28.14 47.02
N GLY A 626 -60.53 27.95 48.35
CA GLY A 626 -61.53 27.19 49.09
C GLY A 626 -62.86 27.92 49.21
N LYS A 627 -63.94 27.17 49.49
CA LYS A 627 -65.31 27.69 49.57
C LYS A 627 -65.50 28.61 50.77
N THR A 628 -66.18 29.73 50.57
CA THR A 628 -66.52 30.75 51.59
C THR A 628 -68.02 30.83 51.81
N GLY A 629 -68.46 31.32 52.98
CA GLY A 629 -69.88 31.51 53.31
C GLY A 629 -70.42 30.55 54.37
N LEU A 630 -71.70 30.18 54.28
CA LEU A 630 -72.27 29.10 55.08
C LEU A 630 -72.05 27.77 54.33
N TRP A 631 -71.65 26.71 55.03
CA TRP A 631 -71.47 25.39 54.42
C TRP A 631 -72.24 24.32 55.19
N LEU A 632 -72.97 23.47 54.46
CA LEU A 632 -73.73 22.34 54.97
C LEU A 632 -73.19 21.05 54.35
N GLU A 633 -72.86 20.09 55.21
CA GLU A 633 -72.62 18.70 54.84
C GLU A 633 -73.85 17.88 55.23
N LYS A 634 -74.27 16.98 54.34
CA LYS A 634 -75.38 16.04 54.56
C LYS A 634 -74.88 14.63 54.26
N SER A 635 -75.24 13.67 55.10
CA SER A 635 -74.89 12.25 54.91
C SER A 635 -76.06 11.35 55.29
N GLN A 636 -76.15 10.17 54.68
CA GLN A 636 -77.04 9.10 55.17
C GLN A 636 -76.41 8.47 56.42
N LEU A 637 -77.23 8.15 57.41
CA LEU A 637 -76.81 7.45 58.63
C LEU A 637 -77.32 6.01 58.59
N GLY A 638 -76.43 5.06 58.36
CA GLY A 638 -76.79 3.64 58.21
C GLY A 638 -77.43 3.30 56.85
N THR A 639 -77.97 2.09 56.75
CA THR A 639 -78.75 1.61 55.60
C THR A 639 -80.21 2.07 55.70
N VAL A 640 -81.06 1.67 54.73
CA VAL A 640 -82.49 1.54 55.00
C VAL A 640 -82.68 0.58 56.17
N ILE A 641 -83.62 0.90 57.06
CA ILE A 641 -84.12 0.00 58.10
C ILE A 641 -85.47 -0.53 57.61
N ASP A 642 -85.46 -1.80 57.19
CA ASP A 642 -86.63 -2.64 56.93
C ASP A 642 -87.53 -2.61 58.18
N ALA A 643 -88.78 -2.20 58.01
CA ALA A 643 -89.73 -1.96 59.09
C ALA A 643 -90.90 -2.97 59.14
N ASP A 644 -91.09 -3.79 58.10
CA ASP A 644 -92.10 -4.88 58.07
C ASP A 644 -91.47 -6.29 58.01
N ASN A 645 -90.13 -6.37 58.05
CA ASN A 645 -89.32 -7.58 57.95
C ASN A 645 -89.51 -8.33 56.61
N SER A 646 -89.85 -7.62 55.53
CA SER A 646 -90.07 -8.17 54.19
C SER A 646 -88.78 -8.64 53.49
N GLY A 647 -87.62 -8.06 53.82
CA GLY A 647 -86.34 -8.35 53.17
C GLY A 647 -86.16 -7.71 51.79
N ASP A 648 -87.07 -6.83 51.36
CA ASP A 648 -86.89 -5.86 50.28
C ASP A 648 -87.04 -4.43 50.84
N HIS A 649 -86.89 -3.38 50.00
CA HIS A 649 -87.20 -2.02 50.46
C HIS A 649 -88.70 -1.77 50.26
N SER A 650 -89.48 -1.71 51.35
CA SER A 650 -90.94 -1.64 51.34
C SER A 650 -91.51 -0.31 51.87
N ALA A 651 -92.82 -0.10 51.65
CA ALA A 651 -93.47 1.17 51.98
C ALA A 651 -93.73 1.29 53.49
N GLY A 652 -93.02 2.21 54.15
CA GLY A 652 -93.01 2.36 55.62
C GLY A 652 -91.61 2.26 56.23
N ASP A 653 -90.66 1.65 55.52
CA ASP A 653 -89.24 1.55 55.88
C ASP A 653 -88.60 2.89 56.19
N THR A 654 -87.54 2.88 57.01
CA THR A 654 -86.98 4.11 57.58
C THR A 654 -85.54 4.43 57.15
N LEU A 655 -85.29 5.72 56.94
CA LEU A 655 -83.99 6.28 56.56
C LEU A 655 -83.59 7.44 57.48
N TRP A 656 -82.36 7.38 57.99
CA TRP A 656 -81.76 8.45 58.80
C TRP A 656 -80.76 9.27 57.99
N TYR A 657 -80.63 10.54 58.33
CA TYR A 657 -79.60 11.44 57.81
C TYR A 657 -78.94 12.21 58.96
N THR A 658 -77.70 12.60 58.77
CA THR A 658 -76.97 13.55 59.62
C THR A 658 -76.59 14.80 58.83
N PHE A 659 -76.48 15.91 59.55
CA PHE A 659 -76.11 17.20 59.01
C PHE A 659 -74.94 17.78 59.81
N ARG A 660 -74.12 18.59 59.14
CA ARG A 660 -73.04 19.34 59.78
C ARG A 660 -72.96 20.73 59.15
N VAL A 661 -73.26 21.77 59.90
CA VAL A 661 -73.18 23.16 59.44
C VAL A 661 -71.85 23.74 59.89
N ARG A 662 -71.17 24.47 59.02
CA ARG A 662 -69.89 25.12 59.27
C ARG A 662 -69.93 26.58 58.84
N ASN A 663 -69.41 27.45 59.70
CA ASN A 663 -69.17 28.85 59.39
C ASN A 663 -67.85 29.00 58.63
N LEU A 664 -67.92 29.43 57.37
CA LEU A 664 -66.77 29.80 56.52
C LEU A 664 -66.86 31.29 56.11
N THR A 665 -67.54 32.12 56.92
CA THR A 665 -67.51 33.58 56.84
C THR A 665 -66.41 34.16 57.72
N THR A 666 -66.17 35.46 57.64
CA THR A 666 -65.19 36.20 58.47
C THR A 666 -65.76 36.75 59.78
N ALA A 667 -67.02 36.43 60.13
CA ALA A 667 -67.68 36.86 61.36
C ALA A 667 -68.38 35.67 62.05
N THR A 668 -68.78 35.83 63.32
CA THR A 668 -69.66 34.87 64.00
C THR A 668 -71.06 34.93 63.37
N ILE A 669 -71.63 33.76 63.07
CA ILE A 669 -72.99 33.63 62.51
C ILE A 669 -73.97 33.19 63.60
N THR A 670 -75.23 33.59 63.46
CA THR A 670 -76.36 33.32 64.38
C THR A 670 -77.56 32.77 63.61
N GLY A 671 -78.59 32.28 64.30
CA GLY A 671 -79.85 31.87 63.67
C GLY A 671 -79.77 30.62 62.79
N ILE A 672 -78.78 29.73 63.01
CA ILE A 672 -78.58 28.56 62.16
C ILE A 672 -79.81 27.64 62.18
N THR A 673 -80.35 27.39 61.00
CA THR A 673 -81.52 26.55 60.73
C THR A 673 -81.23 25.64 59.55
N VAL A 674 -81.75 24.40 59.56
CA VAL A 674 -81.58 23.45 58.44
C VAL A 674 -82.96 23.04 57.93
N THR A 675 -83.22 23.30 56.65
CA THR A 675 -84.42 22.85 55.92
C THR A 675 -84.05 21.67 55.05
N ASP A 676 -84.82 20.58 55.11
CA ASP A 676 -84.53 19.32 54.41
C ASP A 676 -85.79 18.78 53.72
N THR A 677 -85.65 18.44 52.43
CA THR A 677 -86.79 18.12 51.54
C THR A 677 -87.54 16.82 51.89
N LYS A 678 -86.97 15.95 52.73
CA LYS A 678 -87.63 14.74 53.23
C LYS A 678 -87.82 14.75 54.76
N ALA A 679 -87.44 15.83 55.45
CA ALA A 679 -87.72 16.02 56.86
C ALA A 679 -89.17 16.49 57.05
N GLY A 680 -90.09 15.55 57.30
CA GLY A 680 -91.48 15.85 57.71
C GLY A 680 -91.60 16.40 59.14
N SER A 681 -90.54 17.00 59.68
CA SER A 681 -90.39 17.51 61.04
C SER A 681 -89.15 18.42 61.10
N THR A 682 -89.04 19.29 62.11
CA THR A 682 -87.89 20.19 62.28
C THR A 682 -86.56 19.44 62.43
N VAL A 683 -85.51 19.94 61.78
CA VAL A 683 -84.11 19.53 62.02
C VAL A 683 -83.53 20.43 63.11
N THR A 684 -83.00 19.84 64.17
CA THR A 684 -82.42 20.58 65.31
C THR A 684 -80.90 20.57 65.22
N CYS A 685 -80.25 21.72 65.40
CA CYS A 685 -78.80 21.83 65.51
C CYS A 685 -78.36 21.83 66.97
N ASP A 686 -77.21 21.20 67.26
CA ASP A 686 -76.63 21.13 68.60
C ASP A 686 -76.23 22.54 69.10
N GLU A 687 -75.78 23.43 68.20
CA GLU A 687 -75.58 24.88 68.41
C GLU A 687 -76.22 25.69 67.27
N THR A 688 -76.81 26.85 67.55
CA THR A 688 -77.40 27.76 66.54
C THR A 688 -76.57 29.02 66.26
N THR A 689 -75.43 29.16 66.93
CA THR A 689 -74.46 30.26 66.79
C THR A 689 -73.07 29.67 66.62
N LEU A 690 -72.30 30.12 65.64
CA LEU A 690 -70.96 29.59 65.35
C LEU A 690 -69.94 30.69 65.09
N GLU A 691 -68.82 30.65 65.81
CA GLU A 691 -67.64 31.47 65.52
C GLU A 691 -67.00 31.13 64.16
N VAL A 692 -66.08 31.98 63.71
CA VAL A 692 -65.36 31.81 62.43
C VAL A 692 -64.64 30.46 62.36
N GLY A 693 -64.96 29.66 61.35
CA GLY A 693 -64.38 28.32 61.14
C GLY A 693 -65.01 27.20 61.99
N ALA A 694 -65.85 27.53 62.98
CA ALA A 694 -66.52 26.57 63.86
C ALA A 694 -67.69 25.84 63.17
N SER A 695 -68.21 24.79 63.80
CA SER A 695 -69.19 23.89 63.18
C SER A 695 -70.05 23.11 64.17
N THR A 696 -71.36 23.11 63.96
CA THR A 696 -72.35 22.30 64.70
C THR A 696 -72.69 21.02 63.91
N ALA A 697 -73.12 19.97 64.60
CA ALA A 697 -73.95 18.94 63.99
C ALA A 697 -75.43 19.35 64.04
N CYS A 698 -76.26 18.80 63.16
CA CYS A 698 -77.71 18.87 63.26
C CYS A 698 -78.33 17.51 62.95
N ARG A 699 -79.51 17.24 63.52
CA ARG A 699 -80.14 15.91 63.55
C ARG A 699 -81.62 16.02 63.22
N LEU A 700 -82.14 15.03 62.49
CA LEU A 700 -83.58 14.81 62.43
C LEU A 700 -84.08 14.24 63.77
N SER A 701 -85.24 14.68 64.23
CA SER A 701 -85.91 14.10 65.40
C SER A 701 -86.56 12.74 65.10
N ASN A 702 -86.92 12.49 63.83
CA ASN A 702 -87.56 11.26 63.33
C ASN A 702 -86.93 10.85 61.99
N PRO A 703 -86.83 9.56 61.66
CA PRO A 703 -86.37 9.13 60.35
C PRO A 703 -87.39 9.48 59.25
N TYR A 704 -86.91 9.60 58.01
CA TYR A 704 -87.80 9.61 56.86
C TYR A 704 -88.43 8.23 56.66
N ARG A 705 -89.72 8.16 56.33
CA ARG A 705 -90.39 6.93 55.90
C ARG A 705 -90.48 6.87 54.38
N ILE A 706 -90.01 5.77 53.80
CA ILE A 706 -90.11 5.49 52.36
C ILE A 706 -91.58 5.38 51.97
N THR A 707 -91.99 6.16 50.97
CA THR A 707 -93.36 6.17 50.45
C THR A 707 -93.48 5.34 49.18
N THR A 708 -94.70 4.96 48.82
CA THR A 708 -95.01 4.30 47.54
C THR A 708 -94.54 5.11 46.32
N ALA A 709 -94.44 6.44 46.44
CA ALA A 709 -93.90 7.31 45.40
C ALA A 709 -92.38 7.18 45.26
N ASP A 710 -91.63 7.02 46.36
CA ASP A 710 -90.18 6.79 46.32
C ASP A 710 -89.84 5.41 45.74
N LEU A 711 -90.63 4.39 46.07
CA LEU A 711 -90.56 3.06 45.45
C LEU A 711 -90.80 3.15 43.94
N THR A 712 -91.84 3.86 43.52
CA THR A 712 -92.15 4.12 42.10
C THR A 712 -91.02 4.88 41.39
N ALA A 713 -90.29 5.76 42.10
CA ALA A 713 -89.12 6.45 41.57
C ALA A 713 -87.81 5.61 41.61
N GLY A 714 -87.82 4.44 42.28
CA GLY A 714 -86.65 3.59 42.51
C GLY A 714 -85.55 4.21 43.39
N LYS A 715 -85.81 5.34 44.05
CA LYS A 715 -84.83 6.09 44.85
C LYS A 715 -85.48 7.14 45.74
N VAL A 716 -84.90 7.35 46.92
CA VAL A 716 -85.10 8.58 47.72
C VAL A 716 -83.99 9.55 47.35
N ILE A 717 -84.34 10.66 46.70
CA ILE A 717 -83.48 11.85 46.67
C ILE A 717 -83.87 12.73 47.85
N ASN A 718 -82.90 13.12 48.68
CA ASN A 718 -83.10 14.10 49.74
C ASN A 718 -82.05 15.22 49.63
N VAL A 719 -82.51 16.45 49.43
CA VAL A 719 -81.72 17.69 49.44
C VAL A 719 -81.95 18.45 50.75
N ALA A 720 -80.91 19.10 51.27
CA ALA A 720 -81.05 20.04 52.38
C ALA A 720 -80.41 21.39 52.07
N THR A 721 -80.78 22.43 52.83
CA THR A 721 -80.18 23.77 52.81
C THR A 721 -80.08 24.26 54.26
N ALA A 722 -78.93 24.80 54.65
CA ALA A 722 -78.81 25.56 55.89
C ALA A 722 -78.98 27.06 55.61
N THR A 723 -79.56 27.75 56.57
CA THR A 723 -79.73 29.21 56.58
C THR A 723 -79.24 29.77 57.91
N ALA A 724 -78.74 31.00 57.89
CA ALA A 724 -78.35 31.76 59.07
C ALA A 724 -78.76 33.23 58.93
N ASP A 725 -78.68 33.98 60.02
CA ASP A 725 -79.04 35.40 60.06
C ASP A 725 -78.26 36.23 59.03
N GLY A 726 -78.86 37.35 58.59
CA GLY A 726 -78.33 38.17 57.49
C GLY A 726 -78.57 37.59 56.09
N GLY A 727 -79.37 36.51 55.95
CA GLY A 727 -79.72 35.92 54.66
C GLY A 727 -78.66 34.98 54.09
N LEU A 728 -77.73 34.50 54.93
CA LEU A 728 -76.71 33.53 54.54
C LEU A 728 -77.37 32.18 54.24
N THR A 729 -77.21 31.70 53.01
CA THR A 729 -77.59 30.35 52.56
C THR A 729 -76.36 29.47 52.39
N SER A 730 -76.50 28.17 52.65
CA SER A 730 -75.47 27.19 52.32
C SER A 730 -75.58 26.68 50.88
N ASN A 731 -74.57 25.94 50.46
CA ASN A 731 -74.73 24.93 49.41
C ASN A 731 -75.92 24.00 49.70
N GLN A 732 -76.49 23.40 48.66
CA GLN A 732 -77.61 22.45 48.78
C GLN A 732 -77.14 21.01 48.57
N PRO A 733 -76.55 20.33 49.58
CA PRO A 733 -76.10 18.96 49.41
C PRO A 733 -77.29 18.01 49.24
N SER A 734 -77.22 17.14 48.23
CA SER A 734 -78.17 16.08 47.99
C SER A 734 -77.57 14.71 48.33
N VAL A 735 -78.39 13.84 48.91
CA VAL A 735 -78.08 12.43 49.13
C VAL A 735 -79.13 11.62 48.38
N THR A 736 -78.68 10.71 47.51
CA THR A 736 -79.56 9.81 46.75
C THR A 736 -79.40 8.38 47.26
N THR A 737 -80.42 7.88 47.95
CA THR A 737 -80.53 6.48 48.34
C THR A 737 -81.25 5.73 47.22
N LEU A 738 -80.57 4.82 46.51
CA LEU A 738 -81.25 3.91 45.58
C LEU A 738 -82.10 2.92 46.38
N LEU A 739 -83.29 2.60 45.90
CA LEU A 739 -84.17 1.61 46.52
C LEU A 739 -84.15 0.30 45.76
N THR A 740 -83.90 -0.80 46.47
CA THR A 740 -83.81 -2.13 45.90
C THR A 740 -85.10 -2.88 46.16
N TYR A 741 -85.95 -2.97 45.13
CA TYR A 741 -87.16 -3.79 45.17
C TYR A 741 -86.97 -5.04 44.29
N ASN A 742 -87.49 -6.20 44.72
CA ASN A 742 -87.35 -7.46 44.00
C ASN A 742 -88.74 -8.06 43.66
N PRO A 743 -89.35 -7.68 42.52
CA PRO A 743 -90.71 -8.08 42.20
C PRO A 743 -90.79 -9.55 41.80
N THR A 744 -90.93 -10.43 42.77
CA THR A 744 -91.28 -11.83 42.52
C THR A 744 -92.78 -11.96 42.29
N LEU A 745 -93.18 -12.72 41.28
CA LEU A 745 -94.56 -13.15 41.05
C LEU A 745 -94.62 -14.66 41.31
N THR A 746 -95.70 -15.18 41.89
CA THR A 746 -95.86 -16.64 42.07
C THR A 746 -97.07 -17.15 41.28
N LEU A 747 -96.85 -18.23 40.53
CA LEU A 747 -97.88 -18.97 39.80
C LEU A 747 -97.99 -20.37 40.44
N THR A 748 -99.20 -20.78 40.78
CA THR A 748 -99.53 -22.17 41.12
C THR A 748 -100.45 -22.74 40.05
N LYS A 749 -100.29 -24.02 39.74
CA LYS A 749 -101.10 -24.77 38.78
C LYS A 749 -101.61 -26.03 39.45
N ILE A 750 -102.88 -26.37 39.20
CA ILE A 750 -103.53 -27.58 39.71
C ILE A 750 -104.25 -28.27 38.55
N ALA A 751 -104.10 -29.58 38.44
CA ALA A 751 -104.88 -30.40 37.52
C ALA A 751 -106.16 -30.89 38.22
N GLY A 752 -107.28 -30.80 37.52
CA GLY A 752 -108.56 -31.37 37.95
C GLY A 752 -108.65 -32.87 37.68
N ALA A 753 -109.84 -33.43 37.93
CA ALA A 753 -110.13 -34.82 37.65
C ALA A 753 -110.16 -35.12 36.14
N LEU A 754 -109.93 -36.40 35.81
CA LEU A 754 -110.21 -36.98 34.49
C LEU A 754 -111.72 -37.01 34.25
N THR A 755 -112.14 -36.64 33.03
CA THR A 755 -113.56 -36.67 32.61
C THR A 755 -113.67 -37.52 31.35
N GLU A 756 -114.39 -38.64 31.43
CA GLU A 756 -114.48 -39.67 30.39
C GLU A 756 -115.31 -39.19 29.18
N ALA A 757 -114.84 -39.49 27.96
CA ALA A 757 -115.45 -38.95 26.73
C ALA A 757 -116.69 -39.72 26.24
N THR A 758 -116.80 -41.02 26.55
CA THR A 758 -117.91 -41.89 26.13
C THR A 758 -118.21 -42.90 27.22
N ILE A 759 -119.41 -42.82 27.82
CA ILE A 759 -119.81 -43.66 28.94
C ILE A 759 -120.21 -45.06 28.42
N THR A 760 -119.27 -46.01 28.45
CA THR A 760 -119.52 -47.44 28.23
C THR A 760 -118.94 -48.25 29.39
N PRO A 761 -119.77 -48.81 30.29
CA PRO A 761 -119.30 -49.39 31.55
C PRO A 761 -118.79 -50.83 31.40
N ASP A 762 -117.62 -50.99 30.78
CA ASP A 762 -116.77 -52.19 30.90
C ASP A 762 -115.60 -51.91 31.85
N THR A 763 -115.18 -52.92 32.63
CA THR A 763 -114.14 -52.77 33.67
C THR A 763 -112.83 -53.49 33.31
N PRO A 764 -111.67 -53.07 33.85
CA PRO A 764 -111.45 -51.99 34.83
C PRO A 764 -110.81 -50.72 34.24
N ALA A 765 -111.18 -49.57 34.82
CA ALA A 765 -110.86 -48.24 34.32
C ALA A 765 -109.35 -47.91 34.19
N GLY A 766 -108.98 -47.45 33.00
CA GLY A 766 -107.83 -46.58 32.74
C GLY A 766 -108.24 -45.59 31.64
N PRO A 767 -107.77 -44.32 31.67
CA PRO A 767 -108.29 -43.29 30.76
C PRO A 767 -107.93 -43.56 29.30
N SER A 768 -108.81 -43.10 28.44
CA SER A 768 -108.81 -43.36 27.00
C SER A 768 -108.45 -42.10 26.19
N LYS A 769 -108.03 -42.33 24.94
CA LYS A 769 -107.82 -41.26 23.97
C LYS A 769 -109.15 -40.58 23.67
N GLY A 770 -109.34 -39.35 24.16
CA GLY A 770 -110.57 -38.58 24.04
C GLY A 770 -111.01 -37.96 25.37
N ASP A 771 -110.63 -38.55 26.50
CA ASP A 771 -110.94 -38.04 27.84
C ASP A 771 -110.35 -36.65 28.08
N THR A 772 -110.87 -35.90 29.05
CA THR A 772 -110.47 -34.51 29.27
C THR A 772 -110.01 -34.21 30.69
N ILE A 773 -108.99 -33.33 30.81
CA ILE A 773 -108.44 -32.82 32.07
C ILE A 773 -108.64 -31.30 32.11
N THR A 774 -109.31 -30.81 33.16
CA THR A 774 -109.35 -29.37 33.48
C THR A 774 -108.08 -28.95 34.23
N TYR A 775 -107.67 -27.69 34.09
CA TYR A 775 -106.60 -27.10 34.90
C TYR A 775 -107.04 -25.76 35.44
N SER A 776 -106.69 -25.48 36.69
CA SER A 776 -106.87 -24.19 37.34
C SER A 776 -105.52 -23.60 37.76
N PHE A 777 -105.47 -22.28 37.82
CA PHE A 777 -104.27 -21.52 38.15
C PHE A 777 -104.60 -20.51 39.23
N THR A 778 -103.64 -20.25 40.11
CA THR A 778 -103.67 -19.06 40.98
C THR A 778 -102.38 -18.29 40.81
N VAL A 779 -102.49 -16.97 40.69
CA VAL A 779 -101.37 -16.05 40.52
C VAL A 779 -101.39 -15.09 41.69
N THR A 780 -100.33 -15.02 42.47
CA THR A 780 -100.20 -14.06 43.57
C THR A 780 -99.11 -13.06 43.25
N ASN A 781 -99.44 -11.79 43.47
CA ASN A 781 -98.48 -10.69 43.46
C ASN A 781 -98.12 -10.37 44.92
N PRO A 782 -97.06 -10.95 45.51
CA PRO A 782 -96.67 -10.67 46.89
C PRO A 782 -96.20 -9.23 47.13
N THR A 783 -95.99 -8.45 46.06
CA THR A 783 -95.32 -7.14 46.10
C THR A 783 -96.22 -6.00 46.57
N ALA A 784 -95.59 -4.89 46.96
CA ALA A 784 -96.28 -3.66 47.38
C ALA A 784 -96.79 -2.78 46.21
N LEU A 785 -96.65 -3.20 44.95
CA LEU A 785 -97.04 -2.45 43.76
C LEU A 785 -97.94 -3.28 42.82
N PRO A 786 -98.92 -2.67 42.12
CA PRO A 786 -99.75 -3.39 41.16
C PRO A 786 -98.96 -3.73 39.88
N MET A 787 -99.17 -4.93 39.33
CA MET A 787 -98.60 -5.36 38.05
C MET A 787 -99.67 -5.40 36.96
N THR A 788 -99.43 -4.68 35.87
CA THR A 788 -100.35 -4.56 34.72
C THR A 788 -99.97 -5.50 33.57
N ASN A 789 -100.95 -5.84 32.73
CA ASN A 789 -100.81 -6.69 31.54
C ASN A 789 -100.20 -8.07 31.86
N LEU A 790 -100.68 -8.68 32.94
CA LEU A 790 -100.46 -10.09 33.27
C LEU A 790 -101.04 -10.98 32.17
N THR A 791 -100.22 -11.87 31.64
CA THR A 791 -100.60 -12.90 30.67
C THR A 791 -100.19 -14.28 31.19
N ILE A 792 -101.07 -15.28 31.02
CA ILE A 792 -100.79 -16.67 31.37
C ILE A 792 -100.74 -17.48 30.07
N THR A 793 -99.61 -18.14 29.81
CA THR A 793 -99.41 -18.96 28.61
C THR A 793 -99.18 -20.41 29.00
N ASP A 794 -99.83 -21.31 28.26
CA ASP A 794 -99.84 -22.75 28.51
C ASP A 794 -99.83 -23.48 27.15
N PRO A 795 -98.86 -24.35 26.85
CA PRO A 795 -98.75 -24.98 25.53
C PRO A 795 -99.87 -25.98 25.20
N LEU A 796 -100.62 -26.47 26.19
CA LEU A 796 -101.67 -27.47 25.99
C LEU A 796 -103.09 -26.90 26.10
N LEU A 797 -103.27 -25.66 26.57
CA LEU A 797 -104.58 -25.08 26.85
C LEU A 797 -104.83 -23.78 26.07
N PRO A 798 -105.94 -23.68 25.32
CA PRO A 798 -106.31 -22.46 24.64
C PRO A 798 -106.81 -21.40 25.63
N SER A 799 -106.40 -20.15 25.40
CA SER A 799 -106.94 -18.91 26.01
C SER A 799 -107.28 -19.00 27.51
N ILE A 800 -106.27 -18.75 28.35
CA ILE A 800 -106.48 -18.61 29.81
C ILE A 800 -106.93 -17.18 30.14
N THR A 801 -107.99 -17.05 30.94
CA THR A 801 -108.45 -15.77 31.50
C THR A 801 -108.32 -15.77 33.02
N CYS A 802 -108.00 -14.61 33.60
CA CYS A 802 -107.87 -14.41 35.04
C CYS A 802 -109.01 -13.53 35.57
N THR A 803 -109.57 -13.91 36.72
CA THR A 803 -110.56 -13.12 37.46
C THR A 803 -110.00 -12.72 38.83
N ASN A 804 -110.44 -11.56 39.31
CA ASN A 804 -110.15 -11.08 40.66
C ASN A 804 -111.08 -11.74 41.71
N PRO A 805 -110.86 -11.52 43.02
CA PRO A 805 -111.72 -12.08 44.08
C PRO A 805 -113.20 -11.66 44.00
N THR A 806 -113.55 -10.62 43.24
CA THR A 806 -114.95 -10.23 42.97
C THR A 806 -115.54 -10.88 41.70
N GLY A 807 -114.82 -11.79 41.05
CA GLY A 807 -115.25 -12.51 39.85
C GLY A 807 -115.08 -11.76 38.53
N ALA A 808 -114.53 -10.55 38.54
CA ALA A 808 -114.35 -9.73 37.34
C ALA A 808 -113.04 -10.08 36.60
N THR A 809 -113.11 -10.24 35.28
CA THR A 809 -111.93 -10.52 34.43
C THR A 809 -110.95 -9.35 34.46
N THR A 810 -109.67 -9.62 34.72
CA THR A 810 -108.62 -8.59 34.81
C THR A 810 -107.28 -9.07 34.24
N THR A 811 -106.54 -8.16 33.62
CA THR A 811 -105.12 -8.32 33.27
C THR A 811 -104.18 -7.54 34.21
N THR A 812 -104.71 -6.97 35.29
CA THR A 812 -103.94 -6.27 36.33
C THR A 812 -104.16 -6.95 37.67
N ILE A 813 -103.07 -7.24 38.37
CA ILE A 813 -103.05 -7.81 39.72
C ILE A 813 -102.53 -6.76 40.71
N GLN A 814 -103.31 -6.44 41.72
CA GLN A 814 -102.98 -5.40 42.71
C GLN A 814 -101.87 -5.85 43.66
N ALA A 815 -101.36 -4.90 44.46
CA ALA A 815 -100.39 -5.19 45.51
C ALA A 815 -100.96 -6.20 46.53
N ARG A 816 -100.20 -7.25 46.84
CA ARG A 816 -100.59 -8.38 47.72
C ARG A 816 -101.90 -9.10 47.33
N GLU A 817 -102.37 -8.98 46.08
CA GLU A 817 -103.57 -9.69 45.56
C GLU A 817 -103.24 -11.09 45.02
N THR A 818 -104.24 -11.98 45.04
CA THR A 818 -104.24 -13.26 44.31
C THR A 818 -105.40 -13.29 43.31
N LEU A 819 -105.10 -13.57 42.04
CA LEU A 819 -106.08 -13.85 40.99
C LEU A 819 -106.25 -15.35 40.80
N THR A 820 -107.45 -15.77 40.39
CA THR A 820 -107.72 -17.14 39.92
C THR A 820 -107.83 -17.11 38.40
N CYS A 821 -107.22 -18.07 37.70
CA CYS A 821 -107.30 -18.15 36.25
C CYS A 821 -107.72 -19.55 35.78
N THR A 822 -108.43 -19.59 34.66
CA THR A 822 -109.00 -20.81 34.07
C THR A 822 -108.81 -20.81 32.56
N ALA A 823 -108.58 -21.97 31.96
CA ALA A 823 -108.57 -22.14 30.50
C ALA A 823 -109.99 -22.14 29.93
N ALA A 824 -110.15 -21.66 28.69
CA ALA A 824 -111.45 -21.62 28.01
C ALA A 824 -112.00 -23.01 27.64
N ALA A 825 -111.14 -24.03 27.59
CA ALA A 825 -111.51 -25.44 27.37
C ALA A 825 -110.55 -26.37 28.13
N PRO A 826 -110.98 -27.59 28.52
CA PRO A 826 -110.08 -28.59 29.09
C PRO A 826 -109.14 -29.19 28.03
N TYR A 827 -108.07 -29.84 28.47
CA TYR A 827 -107.16 -30.57 27.57
C TYR A 827 -107.72 -31.95 27.25
N THR A 828 -107.83 -32.29 25.96
CA THR A 828 -108.20 -33.64 25.48
C THR A 828 -106.98 -34.54 25.40
N ILE A 829 -107.02 -35.68 26.09
CA ILE A 829 -105.97 -36.70 26.12
C ILE A 829 -105.79 -37.31 24.73
N THR A 830 -104.58 -37.15 24.20
CA THR A 830 -104.17 -37.65 22.89
C THR A 830 -103.56 -39.04 23.01
N ARG A 831 -103.25 -39.69 21.87
CA ARG A 831 -102.61 -41.02 21.90
C ARG A 831 -101.17 -40.97 22.46
N PRO A 832 -100.32 -40.00 22.08
CA PRO A 832 -99.02 -39.78 22.73
C PRO A 832 -99.05 -39.70 24.26
N ASP A 833 -100.09 -39.12 24.87
CA ASP A 833 -100.19 -38.99 26.33
C ASP A 833 -100.38 -40.34 27.03
N ILE A 834 -101.19 -41.21 26.43
CA ILE A 834 -101.40 -42.60 26.88
C ILE A 834 -100.09 -43.39 26.73
N ASP A 835 -99.44 -43.28 25.58
CA ASP A 835 -98.19 -43.98 25.29
C ASP A 835 -97.04 -43.48 26.20
N ALA A 836 -97.03 -42.19 26.58
CA ALA A 836 -96.07 -41.57 27.50
C ALA A 836 -96.36 -41.84 28.99
N ARG A 837 -97.55 -42.33 29.34
CA ARG A 837 -98.02 -42.63 30.72
C ARG A 837 -97.95 -41.46 31.72
N HIS A 838 -97.80 -40.22 31.25
CA HIS A 838 -97.85 -39.00 32.06
C HIS A 838 -98.12 -37.79 31.16
N ILE A 839 -98.96 -36.86 31.62
CA ILE A 839 -99.19 -35.56 30.99
C ILE A 839 -98.48 -34.52 31.85
N THR A 840 -97.34 -34.01 31.39
CA THR A 840 -96.68 -32.87 32.03
C THR A 840 -97.13 -31.58 31.36
N ASN A 841 -98.03 -30.84 32.01
CA ASN A 841 -98.46 -29.54 31.51
C ASN A 841 -97.83 -28.40 32.32
N THR A 842 -97.18 -27.45 31.64
CA THR A 842 -96.49 -26.29 32.24
C THR A 842 -97.09 -24.98 31.77
N ALA A 843 -97.55 -24.14 32.70
CA ALA A 843 -97.95 -22.76 32.42
C ALA A 843 -96.89 -21.76 32.88
N THR A 844 -96.90 -20.57 32.29
CA THR A 844 -95.99 -19.46 32.57
C THR A 844 -96.79 -18.18 32.78
N ALA A 845 -96.48 -17.39 33.82
CA ALA A 845 -97.11 -16.09 34.04
C ALA A 845 -96.15 -14.93 33.74
N THR A 846 -96.54 -14.02 32.85
CA THR A 846 -95.67 -12.92 32.38
C THR A 846 -96.39 -11.56 32.50
N PRO A 847 -95.96 -10.65 33.38
CA PRO A 847 -96.38 -9.25 33.38
C PRO A 847 -95.56 -8.42 32.38
N ALA A 848 -96.07 -7.27 31.93
CA ALA A 848 -95.38 -6.45 30.93
C ALA A 848 -94.29 -5.50 31.49
N GLN A 849 -94.16 -5.39 32.82
CA GLN A 849 -93.19 -4.48 33.45
C GLN A 849 -91.90 -5.22 33.88
N GLY A 850 -90.85 -5.07 33.06
CA GLY A 850 -89.47 -5.37 33.45
C GLY A 850 -89.01 -6.81 33.22
N THR A 851 -87.69 -7.01 33.34
CA THR A 851 -86.99 -8.27 33.03
C THR A 851 -87.07 -9.29 34.17
N LEU A 852 -88.29 -9.55 34.65
CA LEU A 852 -88.55 -10.60 35.63
C LEU A 852 -88.44 -11.97 34.96
N THR A 853 -87.84 -12.95 35.64
CA THR A 853 -87.89 -14.34 35.19
C THR A 853 -89.33 -14.84 35.36
N PRO A 854 -90.06 -15.18 34.28
CA PRO A 854 -91.48 -15.53 34.40
C PRO A 854 -91.65 -16.81 35.24
N PRO A 855 -92.46 -16.80 36.33
CA PRO A 855 -92.70 -18.01 37.10
C PRO A 855 -93.44 -19.06 36.26
N THR A 856 -92.85 -20.26 36.19
CA THR A 856 -93.43 -21.44 35.55
C THR A 856 -93.99 -22.40 36.58
N ALA A 857 -95.21 -22.90 36.35
CA ALA A 857 -95.83 -23.93 37.18
C ALA A 857 -96.14 -25.17 36.33
N SER A 858 -95.50 -26.28 36.68
CA SER A 858 -95.65 -27.59 36.02
C SER A 858 -96.46 -28.54 36.90
N THR A 859 -97.46 -29.20 36.31
CA THR A 859 -98.20 -30.30 36.91
C THR A 859 -98.07 -31.53 36.03
N THR A 860 -97.70 -32.67 36.63
CA THR A 860 -97.62 -33.96 35.94
C THR A 860 -98.73 -34.88 36.45
N THR A 861 -99.71 -35.19 35.61
CA THR A 861 -100.77 -36.16 35.90
C THR A 861 -100.45 -37.51 35.24
N PRO A 862 -100.32 -38.61 35.99
CA PRO A 862 -100.39 -39.96 35.42
C PRO A 862 -101.80 -40.21 34.88
N PRO A 863 -101.98 -40.78 33.68
CA PRO A 863 -103.27 -41.30 33.26
C PRO A 863 -103.65 -42.53 34.12
N HIS A 864 -102.69 -43.40 34.42
CA HIS A 864 -102.92 -44.62 35.19
C HIS A 864 -102.60 -44.44 36.68
N PRO A 865 -103.53 -44.72 37.61
CA PRO A 865 -103.21 -44.76 39.04
C PRO A 865 -102.30 -45.96 39.35
N PRO A 866 -101.29 -45.84 40.23
CA PRO A 866 -100.37 -46.94 40.52
C PRO A 866 -101.06 -48.03 41.36
N THR A 867 -100.90 -49.29 40.96
CA THR A 867 -101.24 -50.43 41.82
C THR A 867 -100.23 -50.57 42.96
N THR A 868 -100.72 -50.79 44.18
CA THR A 868 -99.88 -51.03 45.37
C THR A 868 -99.19 -52.39 45.30
N PRO A 869 -97.85 -52.46 45.44
CA PRO A 869 -97.19 -53.71 45.81
C PRO A 869 -97.59 -54.11 47.24
N GLU A 870 -97.80 -55.40 47.48
CA GLU A 870 -98.02 -55.91 48.83
C GLU A 870 -96.77 -55.82 49.71
N HIS A 871 -96.97 -55.92 51.03
CA HIS A 871 -95.92 -55.85 52.04
C HIS A 871 -94.80 -56.87 51.82
N HIS A 872 -93.55 -56.46 52.06
CA HIS A 872 -92.84 -56.94 53.25
C HIS A 872 -91.77 -55.93 53.72
N GLN A 873 -91.35 -56.10 54.98
CA GLN A 873 -90.62 -55.14 55.82
C GLN A 873 -89.08 -55.25 55.58
N ASN A 874 -88.34 -54.14 55.41
CA ASN A 874 -87.59 -53.40 56.47
C ASN A 874 -86.22 -54.06 56.85
N PRO A 875 -85.20 -53.37 57.41
CA PRO A 875 -84.96 -51.93 57.58
C PRO A 875 -83.71 -51.38 56.86
N HIS A 876 -83.61 -50.03 56.79
CA HIS A 876 -82.42 -49.17 57.02
C HIS A 876 -82.32 -47.95 56.09
N ARG A 877 -82.96 -46.82 56.47
CA ARG A 877 -82.54 -45.49 55.98
C ARG A 877 -82.99 -44.34 56.90
N PRO A 878 -82.11 -43.76 57.73
CA PRO A 878 -82.39 -42.53 58.47
C PRO A 878 -81.93 -41.26 57.71
N THR A 879 -82.56 -40.13 58.05
CA THR A 879 -82.12 -38.72 57.85
C THR A 879 -81.79 -38.21 56.42
N GLN A 880 -82.65 -37.29 55.96
CA GLN A 880 -82.33 -36.08 55.16
C GLN A 880 -83.64 -35.25 55.14
N ARG A 881 -83.95 -34.41 56.14
CA ARG A 881 -83.46 -33.02 56.28
C ARG A 881 -83.18 -32.36 54.91
N GLN A 882 -84.15 -31.61 54.41
CA GLN A 882 -83.88 -30.54 53.45
C GLN A 882 -83.18 -29.38 54.18
N HIS A 883 -82.07 -28.89 53.62
CA HIS A 883 -81.59 -27.53 53.81
C HIS A 883 -80.64 -27.19 52.65
N GLN A 884 -80.80 -25.98 52.10
CA GLN A 884 -79.91 -25.29 51.15
C GLN A 884 -79.64 -25.96 49.77
N PRO A 885 -80.01 -25.29 48.66
CA PRO A 885 -79.36 -25.48 47.37
C PRO A 885 -78.05 -24.67 47.30
N ARG A 886 -77.05 -25.16 46.56
CA ARG A 886 -75.85 -24.41 46.17
C ARG A 886 -75.54 -24.63 44.69
N ARG A 887 -75.13 -23.55 44.01
CA ARG A 887 -74.32 -23.47 42.78
C ARG A 887 -74.21 -24.75 41.92
N HIS A 888 -74.78 -24.72 40.71
CA HIS A 888 -74.02 -24.59 39.44
C HIS A 888 -74.96 -24.67 38.23
N HIS A 889 -74.64 -23.98 37.14
CA HIS A 889 -75.25 -24.23 35.82
C HIS A 889 -74.33 -25.13 34.98
N HIS A 890 -74.93 -26.08 34.26
CA HIS A 890 -74.36 -26.65 33.04
C HIS A 890 -74.44 -25.61 31.90
N LEU A 891 -73.56 -25.50 30.89
CA LEU A 891 -72.80 -26.49 30.10
C LEU A 891 -73.68 -27.22 29.07
N HIS A 892 -73.52 -26.89 27.79
CA HIS A 892 -73.97 -27.70 26.65
C HIS A 892 -72.93 -27.67 25.52
N HIS A 893 -73.12 -28.49 24.47
CA HIS A 893 -72.01 -29.20 23.82
C HIS A 893 -72.22 -29.37 22.30
N HIS A 894 -71.15 -29.14 21.51
CA HIS A 894 -70.88 -29.76 20.20
C HIS A 894 -71.85 -29.46 19.01
N PRO A 895 -71.58 -29.89 17.75
CA PRO A 895 -70.51 -30.79 17.24
C PRO A 895 -69.71 -30.32 15.97
N ASP A 896 -68.63 -31.07 15.63
CA ASP A 896 -68.24 -31.55 14.26
C ASP A 896 -67.80 -30.59 13.08
N GLN A 897 -66.95 -30.94 12.07
CA GLN A 897 -66.12 -32.13 11.70
C GLN A 897 -64.87 -31.81 10.79
N ARG A 898 -63.78 -32.61 10.91
CA ARG A 898 -62.75 -33.00 9.86
C ARG A 898 -61.84 -31.89 9.26
N ARG A 899 -60.66 -32.12 8.60
CA ARG A 899 -59.69 -33.24 8.29
C ARG A 899 -58.33 -32.52 7.93
N ARG A 900 -57.08 -33.01 8.08
CA ARG A 900 -56.43 -34.24 7.53
C ARG A 900 -55.05 -34.56 8.20
N ARG A 901 -54.79 -35.87 8.38
CA ARG A 901 -53.53 -36.67 8.20
C ARG A 901 -52.22 -36.41 9.00
N ASN A 902 -51.92 -37.44 9.81
CA ASN A 902 -50.62 -38.09 10.19
C ASN A 902 -49.57 -38.23 9.05
N PRO A 903 -48.30 -38.66 9.32
CA PRO A 903 -47.79 -39.56 10.40
C PRO A 903 -46.65 -38.94 11.29
N THR A 904 -45.95 -39.62 12.23
CA THR A 904 -45.78 -41.06 12.56
C THR A 904 -45.68 -41.32 14.09
N GLN A 905 -45.00 -42.39 14.55
CA GLN A 905 -44.98 -42.99 15.91
C GLN A 905 -43.82 -44.07 15.97
N PRO A 906 -43.57 -44.91 17.02
CA PRO A 906 -44.16 -45.02 18.38
C PRO A 906 -43.22 -45.42 19.59
N HIS A 907 -43.84 -45.55 20.80
CA HIS A 907 -43.49 -46.43 21.97
C HIS A 907 -42.18 -46.19 22.79
N HIS A 908 -42.07 -46.49 24.10
CA HIS A 908 -43.07 -46.77 25.17
C HIS A 908 -42.49 -46.55 26.61
N HIS A 909 -43.37 -46.18 27.57
CA HIS A 909 -43.29 -46.35 29.04
C HIS A 909 -42.19 -45.71 29.94
N ARG A 910 -42.59 -45.59 31.22
CA ARG A 910 -41.91 -45.07 32.45
C ARG A 910 -41.30 -46.28 33.25
N PRO A 911 -40.64 -46.17 34.45
CA PRO A 911 -40.64 -45.04 35.41
C PRO A 911 -39.42 -44.77 36.36
N HIS A 912 -39.55 -43.66 37.13
CA HIS A 912 -39.05 -43.37 38.50
C HIS A 912 -37.54 -43.21 38.87
N ALA A 913 -37.32 -42.25 39.78
CA ALA A 913 -36.31 -42.14 40.85
C ALA A 913 -34.89 -41.55 40.58
N TRP A 914 -34.41 -40.84 41.62
CA TRP A 914 -33.02 -40.41 41.92
C TRP A 914 -32.29 -41.54 42.71
N PRO A 915 -30.94 -41.61 42.93
CA PRO A 915 -30.03 -40.48 43.25
C PRO A 915 -28.52 -40.60 42.86
N ARG A 916 -27.68 -39.74 43.50
CA ARG A 916 -26.21 -39.71 43.80
C ARG A 916 -25.41 -41.06 43.74
N PRO A 917 -24.05 -41.10 43.62
CA PRO A 917 -23.04 -40.21 44.27
C PRO A 917 -21.71 -39.90 43.48
N ARG A 918 -20.58 -39.64 44.19
CA ARG A 918 -19.26 -39.11 43.72
C ARG A 918 -18.13 -40.15 43.70
N LEU A 919 -17.05 -39.90 42.91
CA LEU A 919 -15.57 -39.98 43.17
C LEU A 919 -14.83 -39.96 41.78
N VAL A 920 -13.80 -39.14 41.44
CA VAL A 920 -12.42 -38.91 41.97
C VAL A 920 -11.45 -40.06 41.55
N PRO A 921 -10.21 -39.85 40.99
CA PRO A 921 -9.23 -38.76 41.30
C PRO A 921 -8.35 -38.11 40.18
N ARG A 922 -7.71 -36.97 40.54
CA ARG A 922 -6.36 -36.39 40.17
C ARG A 922 -5.93 -36.12 38.70
N GLY A 923 -5.33 -34.93 38.47
CA GLY A 923 -4.71 -34.57 37.17
C GLY A 923 -4.01 -33.19 36.99
N HIS A 924 -3.19 -32.72 37.95
CA HIS A 924 -2.12 -31.69 37.83
C HIS A 924 -2.34 -30.22 37.30
N HIS A 925 -1.63 -29.30 37.98
CA HIS A 925 -1.06 -27.98 37.61
C HIS A 925 -1.90 -26.76 37.11
N HIS A 926 -2.04 -25.82 38.06
CA HIS A 926 -2.04 -24.34 37.92
C HIS A 926 -0.68 -23.78 37.41
N PRO A 927 -0.52 -22.48 37.02
CA PRO A 927 -1.22 -21.28 37.53
C PRO A 927 -1.77 -20.31 36.45
N GLY A 928 -2.46 -19.20 36.78
CA GLY A 928 -2.85 -18.65 38.09
C GLY A 928 -2.23 -17.27 38.40
N PRO A 929 -2.99 -16.14 38.36
CA PRO A 929 -2.46 -14.80 38.59
C PRO A 929 -2.61 -14.26 40.04
N ARG A 930 -1.93 -13.14 40.32
CA ARG A 930 -1.98 -12.21 41.50
C ARG A 930 -1.05 -12.48 42.70
N SER A 931 -0.29 -11.44 43.05
CA SER A 931 0.15 -11.02 44.38
C SER A 931 0.54 -9.51 44.29
N GLN A 932 0.60 -8.67 45.32
CA GLN A 932 0.22 -8.78 46.74
C GLN A 932 -0.14 -7.38 47.33
N HIS A 933 -0.34 -7.25 48.65
CA HIS A 933 -0.83 -6.03 49.32
C HIS A 933 -0.08 -5.78 50.65
N HIS A 934 0.04 -4.50 51.06
CA HIS A 934 0.51 -4.03 52.40
C HIS A 934 2.02 -4.25 52.74
N LEU A 935 2.63 -3.58 53.75
CA LEU A 935 2.08 -2.82 54.90
C LEU A 935 2.99 -1.62 55.33
N HIS A 936 2.48 -0.82 56.28
CA HIS A 936 3.13 0.24 57.10
C HIS A 936 3.14 1.73 56.65
N HIS A 937 3.09 2.58 57.68
CA HIS A 937 2.80 4.02 57.81
C HIS A 937 3.37 4.45 59.21
N PRO A 938 3.35 5.72 59.69
CA PRO A 938 2.86 6.99 59.13
C PRO A 938 3.84 8.20 59.37
N HIS A 939 3.31 9.44 59.42
CA HIS A 939 3.91 10.73 59.90
C HIS A 939 4.88 11.52 58.98
N SER A 940 5.09 12.84 59.18
CA SER A 940 4.11 13.97 59.08
C SER A 940 4.78 15.36 59.20
N HIS A 941 4.27 16.35 58.46
CA HIS A 941 4.32 17.83 58.69
C HIS A 941 5.61 18.69 58.53
N ARG A 942 5.44 19.73 57.70
CA ARG A 942 5.77 21.18 57.90
C ARG A 942 7.24 21.71 57.98
N HIS A 943 7.51 22.66 57.07
CA HIS A 943 8.29 23.91 57.22
C HIS A 943 8.21 24.58 58.62
N PRO A 944 9.15 25.49 59.05
CA PRO A 944 9.58 26.67 58.25
C PRO A 944 10.95 27.38 58.54
N THR A 945 11.27 28.40 57.69
CA THR A 945 11.98 29.69 58.01
C THR A 945 13.48 29.71 58.43
N ARG A 946 14.27 30.82 58.36
CA ARG A 946 14.28 32.09 57.56
C ARG A 946 15.38 33.06 58.05
N THR A 947 16.10 33.73 57.15
CA THR A 947 16.70 35.08 57.39
C THR A 947 16.83 35.91 56.10
N ARG A 948 17.17 37.21 56.22
CA ARG A 948 17.03 38.30 55.20
C ARG A 948 17.98 39.48 55.59
N PRO A 949 18.03 40.68 54.94
CA PRO A 949 17.13 41.37 53.98
C PRO A 949 17.75 41.49 52.55
N THR A 950 17.86 42.55 51.71
CA THR A 950 17.48 44.01 51.59
C THR A 950 17.70 44.43 50.09
N ARG A 951 17.22 45.52 49.44
CA ARG A 951 16.20 46.58 49.70
C ARG A 951 15.73 47.32 48.40
N ARG A 952 14.59 46.92 47.77
CA ARG A 952 13.75 47.77 46.84
C ARG A 952 14.38 48.14 45.47
N HIS A 953 13.66 48.67 44.45
CA HIS A 953 12.22 49.02 44.28
C HIS A 953 11.69 48.76 42.84
N GLN A 954 10.43 49.13 42.54
CA GLN A 954 9.70 48.76 41.30
C GLN A 954 9.23 49.94 40.41
N HIS A 955 8.85 49.58 39.16
CA HIS A 955 7.59 49.94 38.45
C HIS A 955 7.49 51.03 37.35
N ARG A 956 6.96 50.54 36.21
CA ARG A 956 5.87 51.07 35.35
C ARG A 956 6.09 52.26 34.38
N HIS A 957 5.86 51.92 33.09
CA HIS A 957 4.74 52.36 32.22
C HIS A 957 5.08 52.94 30.82
N ARG A 958 4.07 52.91 29.95
CA ARG A 958 4.10 53.29 28.53
C ARG A 958 3.71 54.76 28.36
N THR A 959 4.35 55.47 27.42
CA THR A 959 3.66 56.35 26.44
C THR A 959 4.56 56.72 25.25
N ARG A 960 3.91 57.10 24.14
CA ARG A 960 4.42 57.78 22.91
C ARG A 960 4.08 59.30 23.05
N PRO A 961 4.40 60.23 22.11
CA PRO A 961 5.30 60.21 20.93
C PRO A 961 6.13 61.54 20.74
N VAL A 962 6.61 61.83 19.51
CA VAL A 962 6.81 63.19 18.87
C VAL A 962 8.20 63.89 18.84
N ARG A 963 8.82 63.93 17.62
CA ARG A 963 9.64 65.01 16.96
C ARG A 963 10.96 65.52 17.60
N LYS A 964 11.93 66.14 16.87
CA LYS A 964 12.41 66.11 15.45
C LYS A 964 13.72 66.95 15.35
N ARG A 965 14.36 66.97 14.16
CA ARG A 965 15.52 67.80 13.65
C ARG A 965 16.88 67.08 13.73
N ARG A 966 17.80 67.17 12.75
CA ARG A 966 17.89 67.99 11.50
C ARG A 966 18.36 67.14 10.28
N HIS A 967 18.10 67.63 9.06
CA HIS A 967 18.60 67.18 7.72
C HIS A 967 19.92 67.91 7.34
N PRO A 968 20.58 67.73 6.16
CA PRO A 968 20.23 67.01 4.89
C PRO A 968 21.32 66.01 4.39
N CYS A 969 21.19 65.11 3.39
CA CYS A 969 20.41 64.98 2.12
C CYS A 969 20.93 65.80 0.90
N PRO A 970 20.75 65.37 -0.38
CA PRO A 970 20.80 64.01 -0.96
C PRO A 970 21.64 63.93 -2.31
N PRO A 971 21.20 63.40 -3.49
CA PRO A 971 21.44 62.02 -3.98
C PRO A 971 21.94 61.90 -5.46
N ARG A 972 22.08 60.66 -5.99
CA ARG A 972 21.53 60.24 -7.31
C ARG A 972 21.48 58.70 -7.51
N SER A 973 20.89 58.25 -8.62
CA SER A 973 20.42 56.87 -8.85
C SER A 973 20.48 56.43 -10.33
N HIS A 974 20.13 55.15 -10.58
CA HIS A 974 19.76 54.47 -11.85
C HIS A 974 20.79 53.66 -12.67
N HIS A 975 20.46 52.37 -12.77
CA HIS A 975 20.31 51.53 -14.00
C HIS A 975 21.47 50.91 -14.82
N HIS A 976 21.08 49.71 -15.30
CA HIS A 976 21.36 49.03 -16.57
C HIS A 976 22.43 47.91 -16.67
N ARG A 977 22.08 46.96 -17.55
CA ARG A 977 22.78 45.71 -17.91
C ARG A 977 23.96 45.99 -18.84
N HIS A 978 24.96 45.09 -18.91
CA HIS A 978 25.14 44.20 -20.09
C HIS A 978 26.13 43.05 -19.80
N LEU A 979 26.49 42.26 -20.83
CA LEU A 979 27.07 40.91 -20.74
C LEU A 979 28.60 40.83 -21.03
N HIS A 980 29.15 39.64 -20.74
CA HIS A 980 30.21 38.90 -21.46
C HIS A 980 31.70 38.97 -21.05
N HIS A 981 32.17 37.77 -20.66
CA HIS A 981 33.38 37.04 -21.09
C HIS A 981 34.81 37.27 -20.52
N HIS A 982 35.40 36.08 -20.26
CA HIS A 982 36.80 35.63 -20.37
C HIS A 982 37.83 35.79 -19.23
N HIS A 983 38.48 34.63 -18.97
CA HIS A 983 39.81 34.30 -18.44
C HIS A 983 40.68 35.40 -17.77
N THR A 984 41.39 35.09 -16.67
CA THR A 984 42.60 34.23 -16.74
C THR A 984 43.09 33.68 -15.38
N HIS A 985 44.07 32.76 -15.44
CA HIS A 985 44.88 32.19 -14.35
C HIS A 985 45.52 33.27 -13.42
N ARG A 986 45.94 32.99 -12.17
CA ARG A 986 47.12 32.15 -11.83
C ARG A 986 47.30 31.80 -10.34
N LYS A 987 47.86 30.60 -10.12
CA LYS A 987 48.87 30.17 -9.11
C LYS A 987 48.92 30.82 -7.72
N THR A 988 48.99 29.95 -6.70
CA THR A 988 50.21 29.80 -5.86
C THR A 988 50.39 28.35 -5.40
N HIS A 989 51.62 27.81 -5.51
CA HIS A 989 52.04 26.59 -4.81
C HIS A 989 52.60 26.94 -3.42
N ARG A 990 52.61 25.97 -2.51
CA ARG A 990 53.80 25.71 -1.67
C ARG A 990 53.96 24.22 -1.37
N HIS A 991 55.16 23.70 -1.60
CA HIS A 991 55.60 22.39 -1.09
C HIS A 991 56.07 22.53 0.36
N GLN A 992 55.98 21.42 1.12
CA GLN A 992 57.05 21.00 2.03
C GLN A 992 57.02 19.48 2.20
N THR A 993 58.15 18.88 2.60
CA THR A 993 58.41 17.45 2.37
C THR A 993 59.37 16.85 3.41
N LEU A 994 59.24 15.54 3.66
CA LEU A 994 60.26 14.58 4.15
C LEU A 994 60.65 14.53 5.66
N ARG A 995 60.21 13.42 6.31
CA ARG A 995 61.04 12.39 7.01
C ARG A 995 61.77 12.76 8.34
N PRO A 996 62.48 11.82 9.04
CA PRO A 996 62.02 10.48 9.49
C PRO A 996 62.54 10.06 10.90
N THR A 997 62.09 8.91 11.45
CA THR A 997 62.88 8.14 12.46
C THR A 997 62.61 6.61 12.38
N ARG A 998 63.56 5.78 12.86
CA ARG A 998 63.60 4.30 12.68
C ARG A 998 64.50 3.60 13.73
N ARG A 999 64.07 2.47 14.32
CA ARG A 999 64.85 1.35 14.96
C ARG A 999 63.84 0.26 15.41
N HIS A 1000 63.94 -1.02 15.01
CA HIS A 1000 64.83 -2.14 15.49
C HIS A 1000 64.52 -2.59 16.93
N ARG A 1001 64.32 -3.89 17.26
CA ARG A 1001 65.07 -5.14 16.94
C ARG A 1001 64.12 -6.37 16.70
N GLN A 1002 64.45 -7.39 15.87
CA GLN A 1002 65.19 -8.68 16.12
C GLN A 1002 64.56 -9.60 17.19
N LEU A 1003 64.51 -10.96 17.11
CA LEU A 1003 64.99 -11.98 16.13
C LEU A 1003 64.37 -13.38 16.43
N HIS A 1004 64.18 -14.29 15.44
CA HIS A 1004 64.54 -15.75 15.42
C HIS A 1004 63.87 -16.55 14.25
N HIS A 1005 64.07 -17.88 14.18
CA HIS A 1005 64.14 -18.71 12.94
C HIS A 1005 62.97 -19.74 12.70
N PRO A 1006 62.87 -20.34 11.48
CA PRO A 1006 61.83 -21.30 11.01
C PRO A 1006 62.36 -22.77 11.00
N PRO A 1007 61.83 -23.80 10.27
CA PRO A 1007 60.64 -23.94 9.41
C PRO A 1007 59.61 -24.97 10.00
N PRO A 1008 59.16 -26.13 9.43
CA PRO A 1008 59.51 -26.92 8.22
C PRO A 1008 58.42 -26.93 7.10
N GLN A 1009 58.41 -27.96 6.24
CA GLN A 1009 57.31 -28.43 5.37
C GLN A 1009 57.16 -29.97 5.55
N GLU A 1010 56.00 -30.55 5.22
CA GLU A 1010 55.93 -31.95 4.71
C GLU A 1010 54.63 -32.23 3.92
N THR A 1011 54.45 -33.46 3.41
CA THR A 1011 53.60 -33.79 2.24
C THR A 1011 52.51 -34.85 2.51
N CYS A 1012 51.88 -35.36 1.43
CA CYS A 1012 50.89 -36.45 1.34
C CYS A 1012 49.42 -36.08 1.64
N SER A 1013 48.38 -36.81 1.18
CA SER A 1013 47.98 -37.32 -0.16
C SER A 1013 46.99 -38.49 0.02
N THR A 1014 45.80 -38.43 -0.60
CA THR A 1014 44.77 -39.51 -0.67
C THR A 1014 44.19 -39.99 0.68
N THR A 1015 43.05 -40.70 0.78
CA THR A 1015 42.02 -41.08 -0.22
C THR A 1015 40.82 -40.09 -0.11
N ASP A 1016 39.50 -40.35 -0.30
CA ASP A 1016 38.70 -41.54 -0.64
C ASP A 1016 37.39 -41.16 -1.39
N SER A 1017 36.38 -42.03 -1.36
CA SER A 1017 35.22 -42.08 -2.26
C SER A 1017 33.86 -42.18 -1.54
N SER A 1018 32.80 -41.70 -2.20
CA SER A 1018 31.43 -42.26 -2.09
C SER A 1018 30.50 -41.70 -3.18
N SER A 1019 29.84 -42.59 -3.91
CA SER A 1019 28.71 -42.30 -4.80
C SER A 1019 27.40 -42.77 -4.13
N PRO A 1020 26.20 -42.38 -4.61
CA PRO A 1020 25.60 -43.19 -5.67
C PRO A 1020 24.73 -42.44 -6.72
N THR A 1021 24.74 -42.99 -7.94
CA THR A 1021 23.73 -42.89 -9.02
C THR A 1021 22.49 -43.75 -8.68
N PRO A 1022 21.26 -43.57 -9.24
CA PRO A 1022 21.02 -43.55 -10.71
C PRO A 1022 19.82 -42.73 -11.27
N GLU A 1023 19.81 -42.46 -12.59
CA GLU A 1023 18.86 -43.04 -13.59
C GLU A 1023 18.98 -42.41 -15.00
N THR A 1024 18.67 -43.22 -16.04
CA THR A 1024 18.56 -42.94 -17.50
C THR A 1024 17.59 -44.03 -18.07
N PRO A 1025 17.08 -44.05 -19.34
CA PRO A 1025 17.57 -43.45 -20.62
C PRO A 1025 16.38 -42.99 -21.54
N PRO A 1026 16.29 -43.19 -22.89
CA PRO A 1026 17.27 -43.30 -24.01
C PRO A 1026 16.97 -42.39 -25.25
N CYS A 1027 17.78 -42.53 -26.33
CA CYS A 1027 17.55 -42.11 -27.74
C CYS A 1027 17.60 -40.59 -28.04
N ALA A 1028 18.04 -40.06 -29.21
CA ALA A 1028 18.71 -40.56 -30.44
C ALA A 1028 19.11 -39.30 -31.31
N SER A 1029 19.95 -39.27 -32.36
CA SER A 1029 20.87 -40.21 -33.05
C SER A 1029 21.86 -39.42 -33.96
N SER A 1030 22.89 -40.07 -34.52
CA SER A 1030 23.96 -39.50 -35.38
C SER A 1030 23.49 -39.09 -36.81
N PRO A 1031 24.33 -38.40 -37.63
CA PRO A 1031 25.46 -39.04 -38.33
C PRO A 1031 26.79 -38.23 -38.37
N LEU A 1032 27.87 -38.89 -38.83
CA LEU A 1032 29.20 -38.31 -39.04
C LEU A 1032 29.33 -37.59 -40.39
N THR A 1033 30.24 -36.63 -40.49
CA THR A 1033 31.01 -36.38 -41.72
C THR A 1033 32.35 -35.68 -41.45
N THR A 1034 33.44 -36.29 -41.90
CA THR A 1034 34.77 -35.67 -42.13
C THR A 1034 35.09 -35.80 -43.61
N PRO A 1035 35.88 -34.91 -44.24
CA PRO A 1035 37.32 -35.17 -44.38
C PRO A 1035 38.15 -33.82 -44.36
N PRO A 1036 39.33 -33.65 -45.01
CA PRO A 1036 40.58 -33.63 -44.24
C PRO A 1036 41.54 -32.47 -44.62
N SER A 1037 42.84 -32.65 -44.30
CA SER A 1037 44.02 -31.88 -44.73
C SER A 1037 44.37 -30.64 -43.87
N LYS A 1038 45.65 -30.23 -43.78
CA LYS A 1038 46.86 -30.76 -44.44
C LYS A 1038 48.11 -30.59 -43.58
#